data_AF-A0AAD1Y236-F1
#
_entry.id   AF-A0AAD1Y236-F1
#
_cell.length_a   1.000
_cell.length_b   1.000
_cell.length_c   1.000
_cell.angle_alpha   90.00
_cell.angle_beta   90.00
_cell.angle_gamma   90.00
#
_symmetry.space_group_name_H-M   'P 1'
#
loop_
_entity.id
_entity.type
_entity.pdbx_description
1 polymer ?
#
loop_
_entity_poly.entity_id
_entity_poly.type
_entity_poly.pdbx_seq_one_letter_code
_entity_poly.pdbx_strand_id
1 'polypeptide(L)'
;MNLENSKQEEGEPQLNYLGEWNQDLTMSKPKGFKSTKISSGVFPIKFQKHRVKKSRRAREHEAKPSKKITPSVQDHTHRVFQPEVEYRRLDCPGSDSDQDIESEESSDDEKDEETRKQREIFEGRLYDMSILWRLTKIYKKNGKLNISMVAEKPKVAKTLFDILSEQGSYHYTERYKGHTVYQFQGEYKGMAADFNILSVYGHIYNHGFQNEAELKSEKNPMEIFEAKIVNNHPARKNFATTRRRGPNKMKFLLEYLCCYMDESDMIVLWLDNDFSGENICFQIIRMLEQYRFKKNDPHSKTRYIPENIMRAKFSSLSRREIFRTFNNLKTHPNERKAYAHDLRSEVDLRLGRSFTVLLSNEIRNYLKIGREFITSYGPCQFPTFWFVYQRYRSLEDTPAEPYWLPVITIETEDGDELDLELSGKKFSSQEEATEFLTKLAPIEELEASSVSTKTEYLEKPKPMNTVDLLSSACEEFGFSASKTRAHAQNLYTRGLISYPRTHSRAYAYDYQEDKVLEMFQKKNEFKEIASELRSHNNIVKLQRGAKEDHPPISPVHLVSQYRKLKKDTAISKLYHHIVSHFFASMSQDCTLQTVNSEFRLSELTFVANFSNIMIGGYLEHLPLTEKLMRILNISEARIERGNSYKVKGFKIQRRFPATKELLSEPELIKKMEKHRIGTDGTIPSHINIVIKRGYVTIEKGKDGVRRFKPTKKGIALAEGFKELDKDLFEPTVRRYIEYQWKKVAKGRTAFASAREDALAMFKTKLEKFIGSIEVLQKKMDLYKEDIVQECEELVEKQQEARQGIQASQRLVGRGLSFGHNGSNDESNYLRDMFNPSQEVEGKTSEVSSKVLHKLTPNLRRGYEYLLYEEEIQI
;
A
#
# COMPACT_ATOMS: atom_id res chain seq x y z
N MET A 1 -22.11 -13.93 58.67
CA MET A 1 -22.85 -14.98 59.40
C MET A 1 -23.23 -16.01 58.35
N ASN A 2 -22.36 -17.02 58.12
CA ASN A 2 -22.38 -18.34 58.78
C ASN A 2 -23.69 -19.09 58.48
N LEU A 3 -23.76 -20.35 58.05
CA LEU A 3 -22.85 -21.49 57.81
C LEU A 3 -23.74 -22.52 57.04
N GLU A 4 -23.22 -23.15 55.98
CA GLU A 4 -23.01 -24.61 55.83
C GLU A 4 -24.11 -25.53 55.25
N ASN A 5 -23.68 -26.26 54.19
CA ASN A 5 -23.81 -27.71 53.92
C ASN A 5 -25.20 -28.30 53.58
N SER A 6 -25.40 -29.23 52.63
CA SER A 6 -24.51 -30.02 51.74
C SER A 6 -25.33 -30.95 50.80
N LYS A 7 -24.64 -31.48 49.75
CA LYS A 7 -24.85 -32.74 48.97
C LYS A 7 -25.84 -32.76 47.78
N GLN A 8 -25.29 -32.96 46.56
CA GLN A 8 -25.35 -34.16 45.67
C GLN A 8 -26.65 -34.18 44.83
N GLU A 9 -26.75 -34.50 43.54
CA GLU A 9 -25.89 -35.11 42.50
C GLU A 9 -26.67 -34.97 41.16
N GLU A 10 -25.97 -35.06 40.01
CA GLU A 10 -26.50 -35.39 38.65
C GLU A 10 -27.51 -34.41 37.99
N GLY A 11 -27.49 -34.07 36.71
CA GLY A 11 -26.77 -34.47 35.50
C GLY A 11 -27.58 -33.88 34.33
N GLU A 12 -27.00 -32.98 33.53
CA GLU A 12 -27.68 -32.37 32.36
C GLU A 12 -27.47 -33.23 31.10
N PRO A 13 -28.52 -33.54 30.31
CA PRO A 13 -28.37 -34.17 29.01
C PRO A 13 -28.26 -33.14 27.87
N GLN A 14 -27.28 -33.37 27.00
CA GLN A 14 -27.18 -32.76 25.67
C GLN A 14 -28.26 -33.33 24.72
N LEU A 15 -28.90 -32.48 23.92
CA LEU A 15 -29.83 -32.88 22.87
C LEU A 15 -29.33 -32.41 21.49
N ASN A 16 -28.99 -33.41 20.68
CA ASN A 16 -28.84 -33.37 19.22
C ASN A 16 -30.16 -33.01 18.53
N TYR A 17 -30.11 -32.38 17.36
CA TYR A 17 -31.10 -32.61 16.30
C TYR A 17 -30.49 -32.51 14.90
N LEU A 18 -30.70 -33.56 14.12
CA LEU A 18 -30.42 -33.77 12.70
C LEU A 18 -31.72 -34.26 12.04
N GLY A 19 -31.97 -33.87 10.79
CA GLY A 19 -32.92 -34.48 9.84
C GLY A 19 -34.40 -34.12 10.03
N GLU A 20 -35.28 -34.06 9.01
CA GLU A 20 -35.21 -34.40 7.59
C GLU A 20 -36.48 -33.87 6.89
N TRP A 21 -36.46 -33.87 5.56
CA TRP A 21 -37.54 -33.49 4.64
C TRP A 21 -38.58 -34.62 4.40
N ASN A 22 -39.84 -34.25 4.12
CA ASN A 22 -40.70 -34.86 3.07
C ASN A 22 -41.94 -33.98 2.82
N GLN A 23 -42.10 -33.44 1.60
CA GLN A 23 -43.05 -33.82 0.53
C GLN A 23 -44.54 -33.56 0.81
N ASP A 24 -45.15 -32.65 0.04
CA ASP A 24 -46.33 -33.01 -0.78
C ASP A 24 -46.65 -32.01 -1.92
N LEU A 25 -47.15 -32.57 -3.01
CA LEU A 25 -47.47 -31.99 -4.32
C LEU A 25 -48.81 -31.23 -4.35
N THR A 26 -48.97 -30.25 -5.24
CA THR A 26 -50.00 -30.26 -6.30
C THR A 26 -49.91 -29.09 -7.28
N MET A 27 -50.46 -29.34 -8.47
CA MET A 27 -50.23 -28.68 -9.75
C MET A 27 -51.09 -27.42 -10.00
N SER A 28 -50.61 -26.52 -10.88
CA SER A 28 -51.43 -26.06 -12.03
C SER A 28 -50.57 -25.42 -13.14
N LYS A 29 -50.93 -25.75 -14.39
CA LYS A 29 -50.24 -25.48 -15.66
C LYS A 29 -50.61 -24.11 -16.29
N PRO A 30 -49.81 -23.61 -17.26
CA PRO A 30 -50.03 -22.35 -17.97
C PRO A 30 -50.84 -22.51 -19.29
N LYS A 31 -51.47 -21.41 -19.72
CA LYS A 31 -52.01 -21.12 -21.08
C LYS A 31 -51.65 -19.65 -21.38
N GLY A 32 -51.25 -19.16 -22.54
CA GLY A 32 -51.13 -19.68 -23.91
C GLY A 32 -51.30 -18.50 -24.89
N PHE A 33 -50.33 -18.29 -25.78
CA PHE A 33 -50.37 -17.67 -27.12
C PHE A 33 -51.08 -16.32 -27.40
N LYS A 34 -50.37 -15.39 -28.08
CA LYS A 34 -50.58 -15.05 -29.51
C LYS A 34 -49.56 -14.05 -30.08
N SER A 35 -49.20 -14.28 -31.34
CA SER A 35 -48.33 -13.51 -32.24
C SER A 35 -49.11 -12.59 -33.18
N THR A 36 -48.53 -11.45 -33.61
CA THR A 36 -48.59 -10.82 -34.98
C THR A 36 -47.86 -9.45 -34.93
N LYS A 37 -46.71 -9.23 -35.60
CA LYS A 37 -46.44 -8.79 -37.00
C LYS A 37 -46.77 -7.33 -37.37
N ILE A 38 -45.70 -6.58 -37.72
CA ILE A 38 -45.50 -5.61 -38.83
C ILE A 38 -46.16 -4.19 -38.75
N SER A 39 -45.35 -3.12 -38.65
CA SER A 39 -45.03 -2.14 -39.74
C SER A 39 -44.64 -0.71 -39.29
N SER A 40 -43.57 -0.18 -39.91
CA SER A 40 -43.40 1.17 -40.51
C SER A 40 -43.36 2.48 -39.70
N GLY A 41 -42.40 3.34 -40.07
CA GLY A 41 -42.53 4.81 -40.15
C GLY A 41 -42.13 5.60 -38.88
N VAL A 42 -40.93 6.18 -38.73
CA VAL A 42 -40.33 7.38 -39.37
C VAL A 42 -40.95 8.74 -38.94
N PHE A 43 -40.06 9.65 -38.47
CA PHE A 43 -40.11 11.14 -38.31
C PHE A 43 -40.79 11.77 -37.06
N PRO A 44 -40.50 13.05 -36.70
CA PRO A 44 -39.25 13.84 -36.78
C PRO A 44 -38.97 14.76 -35.55
N ILE A 45 -37.78 15.37 -35.58
CA ILE A 45 -37.34 16.57 -34.83
C ILE A 45 -37.95 17.85 -35.45
N LYS A 46 -38.37 18.86 -34.65
CA LYS A 46 -38.10 20.32 -34.84
C LYS A 46 -38.77 21.27 -33.81
N PHE A 47 -37.91 22.10 -33.18
CA PHE A 47 -37.91 23.59 -33.03
C PHE A 47 -39.20 24.45 -32.89
N GLN A 48 -39.18 25.35 -31.90
CA GLN A 48 -39.53 26.81 -31.94
C GLN A 48 -39.04 27.47 -30.61
N LYS A 49 -38.18 28.50 -30.49
CA LYS A 49 -38.02 29.91 -30.95
C LYS A 49 -38.90 31.00 -30.26
N HIS A 50 -38.18 31.93 -29.60
CA HIS A 50 -38.42 33.39 -29.43
C HIS A 50 -39.47 33.88 -28.39
N ARG A 51 -39.46 35.09 -27.80
CA ARG A 51 -38.50 36.22 -27.56
C ARG A 51 -39.35 37.37 -26.91
N VAL A 52 -38.88 37.97 -25.81
CA VAL A 52 -38.96 39.40 -25.34
C VAL A 52 -40.23 40.28 -25.53
N LYS A 53 -40.69 40.98 -24.46
CA LYS A 53 -40.90 42.47 -24.32
C LYS A 53 -41.59 42.80 -22.96
N LYS A 54 -41.01 43.62 -22.05
CA LYS A 54 -41.11 45.09 -21.82
C LYS A 54 -42.52 45.66 -21.55
N SER A 55 -42.74 46.30 -20.38
CA SER A 55 -43.28 47.69 -20.28
C SER A 55 -43.08 48.33 -18.88
N ARG A 56 -43.23 49.67 -18.82
CA ARG A 56 -42.83 50.65 -17.79
C ARG A 56 -44.06 51.30 -17.10
N ARG A 57 -43.85 51.88 -15.90
CA ARG A 57 -44.38 53.15 -15.30
C ARG A 57 -44.74 52.92 -13.81
N ALA A 58 -44.62 53.84 -12.83
CA ALA A 58 -44.00 55.15 -12.65
C ALA A 58 -44.16 55.52 -11.13
N ARG A 59 -43.17 56.24 -10.54
CA ARG A 59 -43.26 57.37 -9.57
C ARG A 59 -44.19 57.24 -8.33
N GLU A 60 -43.82 57.58 -7.08
CA GLU A 60 -43.21 58.82 -6.56
C GLU A 60 -42.89 58.70 -5.03
N HIS A 61 -41.96 59.55 -4.53
CA HIS A 61 -41.73 60.08 -3.15
C HIS A 61 -41.72 59.12 -1.93
N GLU A 62 -40.83 59.18 -0.92
CA GLU A 62 -40.16 60.32 -0.29
C GLU A 62 -39.04 59.89 0.70
N ALA A 63 -38.06 60.78 0.86
CA ALA A 63 -37.17 61.09 1.99
C ALA A 63 -36.40 60.03 2.85
N LYS A 64 -35.07 60.19 2.80
CA LYS A 64 -33.97 59.86 3.76
C LYS A 64 -34.17 60.55 5.16
N PRO A 65 -33.35 60.36 6.25
CA PRO A 65 -31.92 60.01 6.22
C PRO A 65 -31.27 59.20 7.38
N SER A 66 -30.06 58.74 7.05
CA SER A 66 -28.84 58.42 7.83
C SER A 66 -28.69 58.87 9.30
N LYS A 67 -27.94 58.09 10.10
CA LYS A 67 -26.55 58.41 10.53
C LYS A 67 -25.87 57.27 11.31
N LYS A 68 -24.58 57.10 11.03
CA LYS A 68 -23.55 56.37 11.81
C LYS A 68 -23.38 57.01 13.20
N ILE A 69 -22.79 56.26 14.14
CA ILE A 69 -21.59 56.60 14.95
C ILE A 69 -21.42 55.55 16.09
N THR A 70 -20.27 54.87 16.13
CA THR A 70 -19.60 54.29 17.32
C THR A 70 -18.69 55.38 17.93
N PRO A 71 -18.23 55.39 19.22
CA PRO A 71 -17.67 54.25 19.98
C PRO A 71 -17.73 54.35 21.55
N SER A 72 -16.94 53.47 22.22
CA SER A 72 -16.24 53.59 23.55
C SER A 72 -16.78 52.87 24.82
N VAL A 73 -16.06 51.80 25.21
CA VAL A 73 -15.34 51.52 26.50
C VAL A 73 -15.90 52.10 27.82
N GLN A 74 -16.23 51.26 28.83
CA GLN A 74 -15.43 50.91 30.04
C GLN A 74 -16.23 50.15 31.14
N ASP A 75 -15.62 49.05 31.63
CA ASP A 75 -15.57 48.42 32.98
C ASP A 75 -16.73 47.91 33.88
N HIS A 76 -16.39 46.71 34.44
CA HIS A 76 -16.71 46.07 35.73
C HIS A 76 -18.09 45.46 36.04
N THR A 77 -18.16 44.12 36.20
CA THR A 77 -18.13 43.45 37.53
C THR A 77 -18.34 41.93 37.42
N HIS A 78 -17.72 41.21 38.37
CA HIS A 78 -17.71 39.77 38.59
C HIS A 78 -19.10 39.11 38.59
N ARG A 79 -19.20 37.94 37.92
CA ARG A 79 -19.98 36.80 38.41
C ARG A 79 -19.37 35.49 37.89
N VAL A 80 -18.89 34.71 38.84
CA VAL A 80 -18.40 33.34 38.68
C VAL A 80 -19.59 32.46 38.29
N PHE A 81 -19.50 31.80 37.14
CA PHE A 81 -20.30 30.62 36.81
C PHE A 81 -19.32 29.54 36.38
N GLN A 82 -19.11 28.55 37.24
CA GLN A 82 -18.54 27.26 36.86
C GLN A 82 -19.62 26.51 36.08
N PRO A 83 -19.36 26.01 34.86
CA PRO A 83 -20.11 24.88 34.35
C PRO A 83 -19.40 23.60 34.80
N GLU A 84 -20.08 22.80 35.60
CA GLU A 84 -19.76 21.38 35.75
C GLU A 84 -19.74 20.73 34.37
N VAL A 85 -18.55 20.38 33.91
CA VAL A 85 -18.37 19.51 32.74
C VAL A 85 -18.52 18.08 33.26
N GLU A 86 -19.71 17.52 33.11
CA GLU A 86 -19.91 16.07 33.18
C GLU A 86 -19.00 15.42 32.13
N TYR A 87 -17.97 14.72 32.60
CA TYR A 87 -17.15 13.83 31.79
C TYR A 87 -18.05 12.69 31.26
N ARG A 88 -18.54 12.83 30.03
CA ARG A 88 -18.93 11.64 29.26
C ARG A 88 -17.67 10.80 29.03
N ARG A 89 -17.70 9.55 29.46
CA ARG A 89 -16.76 8.53 29.00
C ARG A 89 -16.78 8.54 27.47
N LEU A 90 -15.70 9.00 26.86
CA LEU A 90 -15.40 8.75 25.45
C LEU A 90 -14.91 7.30 25.36
N ASP A 91 -15.85 6.37 25.52
CA ASP A 91 -15.64 5.00 25.12
C ASP A 91 -15.52 5.01 23.58
N CYS A 92 -14.46 4.39 23.05
CA CYS A 92 -14.41 4.07 21.62
C CYS A 92 -15.71 3.30 21.28
N PRO A 93 -16.28 3.46 20.07
CA PRO A 93 -17.36 2.57 19.64
C PRO A 93 -16.90 1.13 19.88
N GLY A 94 -17.67 0.41 20.70
CA GLY A 94 -17.32 -0.94 21.12
C GLY A 94 -17.10 -1.86 19.92
N SER A 95 -16.40 -2.97 20.16
CA SER A 95 -16.02 -4.01 19.20
C SER A 95 -17.16 -4.63 18.39
N ASP A 96 -18.42 -4.26 18.64
CA ASP A 96 -19.61 -4.76 17.97
C ASP A 96 -20.20 -3.78 16.93
N SER A 97 -19.53 -2.66 16.63
CA SER A 97 -20.00 -1.62 15.70
C SER A 97 -19.29 -1.62 14.33
N ASP A 98 -18.90 -2.79 13.81
CA ASP A 98 -18.37 -2.88 12.44
C ASP A 98 -19.38 -2.39 11.37
N GLN A 99 -20.68 -2.34 11.71
CA GLN A 99 -21.77 -1.88 10.82
C GLN A 99 -21.98 -0.36 10.82
N ASP A 100 -21.63 0.38 11.88
CA ASP A 100 -21.99 1.80 11.99
C ASP A 100 -21.09 2.70 11.11
N ILE A 101 -19.80 2.37 10.96
CA ILE A 101 -18.89 3.09 10.05
C ILE A 101 -19.22 2.80 8.57
N GLU A 102 -19.81 1.64 8.27
CA GLU A 102 -20.25 1.29 6.90
C GLU A 102 -21.56 2.00 6.51
N SER A 103 -22.45 2.27 7.47
CA SER A 103 -23.74 2.92 7.21
C SER A 103 -23.63 4.42 6.87
N GLU A 104 -22.58 5.12 7.34
CA GLU A 104 -22.31 6.52 6.95
C GLU A 104 -21.87 6.68 5.47
N GLU A 105 -21.43 5.60 4.79
CA GLU A 105 -20.86 5.68 3.43
C GLU A 105 -21.89 5.49 2.28
N SER A 106 -23.19 5.28 2.52
CA SER A 106 -24.12 4.89 1.44
C SER A 106 -25.49 5.59 1.43
N SER A 107 -25.55 6.78 0.82
CA SER A 107 -26.63 7.27 -0.09
C SER A 107 -26.67 8.80 -0.17
N ASP A 108 -26.53 9.51 0.96
CA ASP A 108 -26.45 10.97 1.00
C ASP A 108 -25.08 11.50 0.55
N ASP A 109 -24.04 10.72 0.82
CA ASP A 109 -22.64 11.00 0.47
C ASP A 109 -22.38 11.10 -1.05
N GLU A 110 -23.13 10.36 -1.89
CA GLU A 110 -22.92 10.39 -3.35
C GLU A 110 -23.49 11.65 -4.02
N LYS A 111 -24.62 12.17 -3.52
CA LYS A 111 -25.23 13.40 -4.07
C LYS A 111 -24.42 14.65 -3.71
N ASP A 112 -23.88 14.70 -2.50
CA ASP A 112 -23.02 15.80 -2.05
C ASP A 112 -21.66 15.78 -2.75
N GLU A 113 -21.09 14.59 -3.00
CA GLU A 113 -19.82 14.48 -3.70
C GLU A 113 -19.92 14.87 -5.19
N GLU A 114 -21.00 14.48 -5.87
CA GLU A 114 -21.23 14.86 -7.27
C GLU A 114 -21.47 16.38 -7.41
N THR A 115 -22.31 16.95 -6.54
CA THR A 115 -22.58 18.40 -6.54
C THR A 115 -21.32 19.21 -6.27
N ARG A 116 -20.45 18.72 -5.38
CA ARG A 116 -19.16 19.34 -5.10
C ARG A 116 -18.18 19.20 -6.26
N LYS A 117 -18.09 18.04 -6.92
CA LYS A 117 -17.29 17.87 -8.14
C LYS A 117 -17.71 18.86 -9.22
N GLN A 118 -19.02 19.09 -9.39
CA GLN A 118 -19.51 20.08 -10.35
C GLN A 118 -19.13 21.52 -9.98
N ARG A 119 -19.18 21.89 -8.69
CA ARG A 119 -18.67 23.19 -8.23
C ARG A 119 -17.16 23.34 -8.46
N GLU A 120 -16.37 22.34 -8.11
CA GLU A 120 -14.91 22.34 -8.33
C GLU A 120 -14.58 22.47 -9.83
N ILE A 121 -15.34 21.82 -10.72
CA ILE A 121 -15.20 21.96 -12.18
C ILE A 121 -15.54 23.39 -12.64
N PHE A 122 -16.63 23.97 -12.12
CA PHE A 122 -17.08 25.31 -12.50
C PHE A 122 -16.11 26.40 -12.02
N GLU A 123 -15.72 26.35 -10.75
CA GLU A 123 -14.72 27.23 -10.15
C GLU A 123 -13.37 27.10 -10.87
N GLY A 124 -12.94 25.87 -11.17
CA GLY A 124 -11.75 25.60 -11.96
C GLY A 124 -11.77 26.24 -13.35
N ARG A 125 -12.91 26.24 -14.04
CA ARG A 125 -13.05 26.90 -15.37
C ARG A 125 -12.97 28.42 -15.30
N LEU A 126 -13.62 29.05 -14.32
CA LEU A 126 -13.54 30.49 -14.11
C LEU A 126 -12.11 30.93 -13.77
N TYR A 127 -11.42 30.11 -12.98
CA TYR A 127 -10.05 30.36 -12.57
C TYR A 127 -9.04 30.21 -13.71
N ASP A 128 -9.17 29.16 -14.53
CA ASP A 128 -8.35 28.93 -15.74
C ASP A 128 -8.38 30.14 -16.68
N MET A 129 -9.57 30.72 -16.89
CA MET A 129 -9.73 31.95 -17.68
C MET A 129 -9.01 33.16 -17.06
N SER A 130 -8.99 33.26 -15.72
CA SER A 130 -8.31 34.35 -15.01
C SER A 130 -6.78 34.26 -15.13
N ILE A 131 -6.23 33.04 -15.05
CA ILE A 131 -4.79 32.77 -15.19
C ILE A 131 -4.37 33.04 -16.63
N LEU A 132 -5.10 32.50 -17.60
CA LEU A 132 -4.79 32.70 -19.01
C LEU A 132 -4.82 34.19 -19.37
N TRP A 133 -5.78 34.94 -18.84
CA TRP A 133 -5.84 36.39 -19.03
C TRP A 133 -4.62 37.12 -18.44
N ARG A 134 -4.17 36.73 -17.25
CA ARG A 134 -2.96 37.30 -16.62
C ARG A 134 -1.69 36.95 -17.38
N LEU A 135 -1.50 35.69 -17.73
CA LEU A 135 -0.35 35.25 -18.53
C LEU A 135 -0.33 35.98 -19.87
N THR A 136 -1.48 36.17 -20.52
CA THR A 136 -1.58 36.97 -21.75
C THR A 136 -1.14 38.42 -21.52
N LYS A 137 -1.49 39.03 -20.39
CA LYS A 137 -1.07 40.40 -20.04
C LYS A 137 0.44 40.49 -19.81
N ILE A 138 1.01 39.51 -19.11
CA ILE A 138 2.47 39.42 -18.88
C ILE A 138 3.19 39.22 -20.21
N TYR A 139 2.71 38.29 -21.03
CA TYR A 139 3.25 38.01 -22.36
C TYR A 139 3.22 39.24 -23.27
N LYS A 140 2.11 39.99 -23.29
CA LYS A 140 2.02 41.26 -24.04
C LYS A 140 3.03 42.32 -23.59
N LYS A 141 3.48 42.27 -22.33
CA LYS A 141 4.46 43.21 -21.78
C LYS A 141 5.89 42.77 -22.04
N ASN A 142 6.18 41.48 -21.84
CA ASN A 142 7.55 40.95 -21.81
C ASN A 142 7.95 40.24 -23.12
N GLY A 143 7.00 39.94 -24.01
CA GLY A 143 7.21 39.18 -25.25
C GLY A 143 7.43 37.68 -25.04
N LYS A 144 7.62 37.24 -23.80
CA LYS A 144 7.89 35.85 -23.42
C LYS A 144 7.49 35.58 -21.97
N LEU A 145 7.13 34.34 -21.66
CA LEU A 145 6.81 33.87 -20.30
C LEU A 145 8.00 33.14 -19.68
N ASN A 146 8.15 33.22 -18.37
CA ASN A 146 9.07 32.39 -17.58
C ASN A 146 8.27 31.37 -16.74
N ILE A 147 8.44 30.07 -16.99
CA ILE A 147 7.67 29.00 -16.36
C ILE A 147 8.62 28.05 -15.61
N SER A 148 8.52 28.00 -14.28
CA SER A 148 9.23 27.00 -13.48
C SER A 148 8.39 25.74 -13.28
N MET A 149 9.01 24.57 -13.41
CA MET A 149 8.42 23.28 -13.13
C MET A 149 9.20 22.59 -12.02
N VAL A 150 8.54 22.04 -11.00
CA VAL A 150 9.24 21.36 -9.89
C VAL A 150 8.81 19.91 -9.78
N ALA A 151 9.74 18.99 -9.98
CA ALA A 151 9.50 17.54 -9.83
C ALA A 151 9.93 17.02 -8.46
N GLU A 152 9.35 15.90 -8.01
CA GLU A 152 9.70 15.30 -6.71
C GLU A 152 11.15 14.78 -6.63
N LYS A 153 11.71 14.33 -7.77
CA LYS A 153 13.03 13.68 -7.84
C LYS A 153 13.78 14.09 -9.11
N PRO A 154 15.13 14.10 -9.10
CA PRO A 154 15.92 14.47 -10.27
C PRO A 154 15.66 13.62 -11.52
N LYS A 155 15.39 12.31 -11.34
CA LYS A 155 15.06 11.39 -12.45
C LYS A 155 13.73 11.77 -13.14
N VAL A 156 12.75 12.23 -12.36
CA VAL A 156 11.46 12.70 -12.89
C VAL A 156 11.64 14.01 -13.63
N ALA A 157 12.38 14.98 -13.06
CA ALA A 157 12.73 16.23 -13.75
C ALA A 157 13.43 15.98 -15.10
N LYS A 158 14.39 15.05 -15.13
CA LYS A 158 15.04 14.67 -16.37
C LYS A 158 14.06 14.09 -17.38
N THR A 159 13.16 13.21 -16.95
CA THR A 159 12.16 12.61 -17.85
C THR A 159 11.19 13.65 -18.41
N LEU A 160 10.77 14.62 -17.59
CA LEU A 160 9.97 15.76 -18.05
C LEU A 160 10.72 16.59 -19.09
N PHE A 161 12.00 16.88 -18.85
CA PHE A 161 12.85 17.59 -19.81
C PHE A 161 12.98 16.82 -21.12
N ASP A 162 13.36 15.54 -21.06
CA ASP A 162 13.55 14.70 -22.25
C ASP A 162 12.27 14.63 -23.11
N ILE A 163 11.08 14.70 -22.48
CA ILE A 163 9.79 14.62 -23.20
C ILE A 163 9.32 15.99 -23.70
N LEU A 164 9.34 17.02 -22.85
CA LEU A 164 8.75 18.33 -23.17
C LEU A 164 9.67 19.20 -24.04
N SER A 165 11.00 19.01 -23.94
CA SER A 165 11.97 19.80 -24.71
C SER A 165 12.05 19.42 -26.19
N GLU A 166 11.48 18.29 -26.62
CA GLU A 166 11.52 17.86 -28.02
C GLU A 166 10.82 18.84 -28.98
N GLN A 167 9.90 19.66 -28.47
CA GLN A 167 9.23 20.70 -29.26
C GLN A 167 9.99 22.03 -29.23
N GLY A 168 11.11 22.10 -28.49
CA GLY A 168 11.84 23.34 -28.23
C GLY A 168 12.96 23.64 -29.22
N SER A 169 13.25 24.93 -29.40
CA SER A 169 14.28 25.43 -30.32
C SER A 169 15.68 25.48 -29.69
N TYR A 170 15.77 25.57 -28.36
CA TYR A 170 17.03 25.70 -27.62
C TYR A 170 16.93 24.97 -26.28
N HIS A 171 17.98 24.23 -25.90
CA HIS A 171 18.04 23.45 -24.67
C HIS A 171 19.45 23.48 -24.05
N TYR A 172 19.52 23.59 -22.72
CA TYR A 172 20.77 23.43 -22.00
C TYR A 172 20.53 22.97 -20.56
N THR A 173 21.60 22.53 -19.92
CA THR A 173 21.60 22.06 -18.52
C THR A 173 22.58 22.90 -17.72
N GLU A 174 22.09 23.51 -16.65
CA GLU A 174 22.92 24.28 -15.72
C GLU A 174 23.12 23.51 -14.40
N ARG A 175 24.27 23.68 -13.75
CA ARG A 175 24.47 23.26 -12.36
C ARG A 175 24.49 24.47 -11.43
N TYR A 176 23.40 24.66 -10.70
CA TYR A 176 23.31 25.69 -9.67
C TYR A 176 23.56 25.09 -8.29
N LYS A 177 24.68 25.46 -7.65
CA LYS A 177 25.07 25.02 -6.30
C LYS A 177 24.97 23.51 -6.06
N GLY A 178 25.23 22.71 -7.11
CA GLY A 178 25.22 21.25 -7.08
C GLY A 178 23.93 20.60 -7.57
N HIS A 179 22.85 21.38 -7.69
CA HIS A 179 21.57 20.95 -8.26
C HIS A 179 21.55 21.16 -9.77
N THR A 180 20.79 20.32 -10.47
CA THR A 180 20.67 20.38 -11.93
C THR A 180 19.41 21.16 -12.28
N VAL A 181 19.53 22.12 -13.20
CA VAL A 181 18.42 22.85 -13.80
C VAL A 181 18.37 22.42 -15.26
N TYR A 182 17.22 21.96 -15.73
CA TYR A 182 17.01 21.70 -17.15
C TYR A 182 16.22 22.83 -17.76
N GLN A 183 16.76 23.47 -18.80
CA GLN A 183 16.16 24.65 -19.40
C GLN A 183 15.89 24.44 -20.88
N PHE A 184 14.71 24.85 -21.34
CA PHE A 184 14.37 24.83 -22.76
C PHE A 184 13.41 25.96 -23.12
N GLN A 185 13.45 26.36 -24.40
CA GLN A 185 12.51 27.33 -24.96
C GLN A 185 11.41 26.60 -25.71
N GLY A 186 10.17 27.03 -25.56
CA GLY A 186 9.04 26.45 -26.26
C GLY A 186 7.82 27.36 -26.23
N GLU A 187 6.64 26.77 -26.35
CA GLU A 187 5.37 27.49 -26.30
C GLU A 187 4.45 26.93 -25.23
N TYR A 188 3.73 27.81 -24.54
CA TYR A 188 2.63 27.46 -23.65
C TYR A 188 1.37 28.19 -24.10
N LYS A 189 0.34 27.43 -24.51
CA LYS A 189 -0.95 27.98 -24.99
C LYS A 189 -0.78 29.04 -26.11
N GLY A 190 0.19 28.83 -27.00
CA GLY A 190 0.50 29.74 -28.12
C GLY A 190 1.32 30.99 -27.73
N MET A 191 1.83 31.06 -26.49
CA MET A 191 2.74 32.11 -26.04
C MET A 191 4.16 31.54 -25.91
N ALA A 192 5.15 32.24 -26.45
CA ALA A 192 6.55 31.87 -26.27
C ALA A 192 6.94 31.86 -24.78
N ALA A 193 7.65 30.81 -24.35
CA ALA A 193 8.00 30.59 -22.95
C ALA A 193 9.42 30.02 -22.78
N ASP A 194 10.12 30.48 -21.75
CA ASP A 194 11.29 29.85 -21.16
C ASP A 194 10.84 28.91 -20.05
N PHE A 195 11.25 27.64 -20.13
CA PHE A 195 10.91 26.64 -19.13
C PHE A 195 12.14 26.28 -18.30
N ASN A 196 11.97 26.29 -16.98
CA ASN A 196 12.98 25.87 -16.00
C ASN A 196 12.47 24.65 -15.23
N ILE A 197 13.02 23.46 -15.49
CA ILE A 197 12.67 22.25 -14.75
C ILE A 197 13.65 22.03 -13.61
N LEU A 198 13.09 22.05 -12.41
CA LEU A 198 13.72 21.89 -11.11
C LEU A 198 13.32 20.55 -10.47
N SER A 199 14.07 20.13 -9.46
CA SER A 199 13.70 18.96 -8.66
C SER A 199 14.02 19.11 -7.18
N VAL A 200 13.16 18.53 -6.34
CA VAL A 200 13.49 18.23 -4.95
C VAL A 200 14.03 16.79 -4.83
N TYR A 201 14.21 16.30 -3.60
CA TYR A 201 14.71 14.95 -3.31
C TYR A 201 13.73 14.21 -2.39
N GLY A 202 12.43 14.33 -2.66
CA GLY A 202 11.35 14.00 -1.71
C GLY A 202 11.04 15.16 -0.76
N HIS A 203 10.62 14.84 0.47
CA HIS A 203 10.30 15.84 1.50
C HIS A 203 11.49 16.79 1.76
N ILE A 204 11.19 18.10 1.80
CA ILE A 204 12.15 19.17 2.11
C ILE A 204 12.34 19.27 3.63
N TYR A 205 11.25 19.15 4.37
CA TYR A 205 11.19 19.20 5.83
C TYR A 205 10.58 17.91 6.39
N ASN A 206 11.02 17.52 7.59
CA ASN A 206 10.36 16.53 8.41
C ASN A 206 9.75 17.19 9.64
N HIS A 207 8.68 16.59 10.18
CA HIS A 207 8.19 16.94 11.51
C HIS A 207 9.22 16.50 12.55
N GLY A 208 9.52 17.39 13.49
CA GLY A 208 10.41 17.11 14.62
C GLY A 208 10.09 18.00 15.79
N PHE A 209 10.73 17.76 16.94
CA PHE A 209 10.48 18.57 18.13
C PHE A 209 11.40 19.79 18.17
N GLN A 210 10.89 20.92 18.66
CA GLN A 210 11.66 22.17 18.72
C GLN A 210 12.96 22.01 19.55
N ASN A 211 12.88 21.24 20.63
CA ASN A 211 14.00 20.99 21.54
C ASN A 211 14.51 19.55 21.39
N GLU A 212 14.57 19.02 20.17
CA GLU A 212 14.90 17.60 19.92
C GLU A 212 16.21 17.16 20.60
N ALA A 213 17.23 18.02 20.65
CA ALA A 213 18.50 17.72 21.33
C ALA A 213 18.32 17.52 22.85
N GLU A 214 17.44 18.29 23.48
CA GLU A 214 17.11 18.21 24.90
C GLU A 214 16.14 17.06 25.22
N LEU A 215 15.46 16.51 24.20
CA LEU A 215 14.54 15.37 24.30
C LEU A 215 15.24 14.01 24.02
N LYS A 216 16.58 14.01 23.88
CA LYS A 216 17.39 12.80 23.65
C LYS A 216 17.78 12.08 24.94
N SER A 217 17.65 12.72 26.11
CA SER A 217 17.91 12.13 27.42
C SER A 217 16.60 11.83 28.15
N GLU A 218 16.55 10.68 28.84
CA GLU A 218 15.68 10.30 29.96
C GLU A 218 14.70 11.41 30.44
N LYS A 219 13.62 11.63 29.68
CA LYS A 219 12.60 12.64 29.98
C LYS A 219 11.23 12.00 30.04
N ASN A 220 10.34 12.66 30.79
CA ASN A 220 8.96 12.23 31.00
C ASN A 220 8.25 12.06 29.63
N PRO A 221 7.70 10.87 29.34
CA PRO A 221 6.96 10.61 28.09
C PRO A 221 5.81 11.59 27.81
N MET A 222 5.20 12.15 28.86
CA MET A 222 4.14 13.16 28.76
C MET A 222 4.67 14.50 28.25
N GLU A 223 5.85 14.94 28.72
CA GLU A 223 6.47 16.16 28.21
C GLU A 223 6.82 16.04 26.73
N ILE A 224 7.27 14.86 26.28
CA ILE A 224 7.49 14.58 24.86
C ILE A 224 6.17 14.64 24.09
N PHE A 225 5.10 14.10 24.66
CA PHE A 225 3.80 14.06 24.01
C PHE A 225 3.24 15.47 23.80
N GLU A 226 3.46 16.38 24.73
CA GLU A 226 3.00 17.77 24.68
C GLU A 226 4.00 18.72 23.99
N ALA A 227 5.23 18.27 23.74
CA ALA A 227 6.29 19.09 23.17
C ALA A 227 5.86 19.74 21.84
N LYS A 228 6.31 20.97 21.63
CA LYS A 228 6.01 21.70 20.39
C LYS A 228 6.72 21.05 19.21
N ILE A 229 5.94 20.72 18.18
CA ILE A 229 6.46 20.24 16.90
C ILE A 229 6.78 21.44 16.02
N VAL A 230 7.90 21.33 15.34
CA VAL A 230 8.35 22.25 14.30
C VAL A 230 8.76 21.44 13.08
N ASN A 231 8.79 22.09 11.93
CA ASN A 231 9.38 21.48 10.73
C ASN A 231 10.91 21.52 10.89
N ASN A 232 11.50 20.40 11.32
CA ASN A 232 12.94 20.25 11.49
C ASN A 232 13.65 20.04 10.14
N HIS A 233 14.87 20.57 10.06
CA HIS A 233 15.80 20.38 8.93
C HIS A 233 16.77 19.22 9.19
N PRO A 234 17.15 18.39 8.20
CA PRO A 234 16.45 17.96 6.99
C PRO A 234 15.91 16.51 7.09
N ALA A 235 15.05 16.12 6.14
CA ALA A 235 14.37 14.82 6.11
C ALA A 235 15.27 13.59 5.89
N ARG A 236 16.53 13.78 5.49
CA ARG A 236 17.52 12.71 5.28
C ARG A 236 18.79 13.01 6.08
N LYS A 237 19.17 12.14 7.01
CA LYS A 237 20.49 12.20 7.69
C LYS A 237 21.67 12.00 6.73
N ASN A 238 21.46 11.38 5.56
CA ASN A 238 22.45 11.28 4.48
C ASN A 238 22.83 12.64 3.84
N PHE A 239 22.14 13.74 4.19
CA PHE A 239 22.65 15.07 3.87
C PHE A 239 23.93 15.43 4.65
N ALA A 240 24.20 14.78 5.80
CA ALA A 240 25.31 15.07 6.69
C ALA A 240 26.56 14.18 6.49
N THR A 241 26.47 13.05 5.79
CA THR A 241 27.54 12.02 5.79
C THR A 241 28.52 12.07 4.61
N THR A 242 28.25 12.87 3.57
CA THR A 242 29.25 13.10 2.51
C THR A 242 30.29 14.14 2.98
N ARG A 243 31.48 13.69 3.41
CA ARG A 243 32.66 14.51 3.77
C ARG A 243 33.08 15.58 2.73
N ARG A 244 32.49 15.58 1.52
CA ARG A 244 32.85 16.49 0.42
C ARG A 244 31.97 17.73 0.24
N ARG A 245 30.83 17.90 0.95
CA ARG A 245 29.99 19.11 0.85
C ARG A 245 29.27 19.37 2.17
N GLY A 246 29.73 20.40 2.90
CA GLY A 246 29.40 20.69 4.31
C GLY A 246 28.00 21.25 4.62
N PRO A 247 27.82 21.99 5.74
CA PRO A 247 26.54 22.29 6.41
C PRO A 247 25.51 23.13 5.63
N ASN A 248 25.81 23.55 4.39
CA ASN A 248 25.01 24.50 3.61
C ASN A 248 24.10 23.86 2.54
N LYS A 249 23.97 22.53 2.44
CA LYS A 249 23.20 21.88 1.37
C LYS A 249 21.71 22.29 1.31
N MET A 250 21.05 22.43 2.46
CA MET A 250 19.66 22.88 2.49
C MET A 250 19.54 24.34 2.07
N LYS A 251 20.43 25.21 2.59
CA LYS A 251 20.53 26.59 2.13
C LYS A 251 20.69 26.66 0.61
N PHE A 252 21.50 25.78 0.02
CA PHE A 252 21.66 25.70 -1.43
C PHE A 252 20.43 25.18 -2.17
N LEU A 253 19.70 24.20 -1.63
CA LEU A 253 18.42 23.74 -2.20
C LEU A 253 17.38 24.87 -2.16
N LEU A 254 17.28 25.57 -1.03
CA LEU A 254 16.38 26.71 -0.86
C LEU A 254 16.73 27.84 -1.83
N GLU A 255 18.01 28.22 -1.92
CA GLU A 255 18.48 29.25 -2.86
C GLU A 255 18.24 28.82 -4.31
N TYR A 256 18.49 27.55 -4.65
CA TYR A 256 18.22 26.97 -5.96
C TYR A 256 16.74 27.06 -6.33
N LEU A 257 15.82 26.60 -5.47
CA LEU A 257 14.39 26.63 -5.78
C LEU A 257 13.87 28.06 -5.83
N CYS A 258 14.17 28.86 -4.81
CA CYS A 258 13.67 30.22 -4.70
C CYS A 258 14.21 31.14 -5.80
N CYS A 259 15.48 31.02 -6.22
CA CYS A 259 16.04 31.88 -7.28
C CYS A 259 15.25 31.75 -8.58
N TYR A 260 14.96 30.52 -9.02
CA TYR A 260 14.24 30.29 -10.26
C TYR A 260 12.73 30.56 -10.10
N MET A 261 12.13 30.12 -8.99
CA MET A 261 10.69 30.29 -8.75
C MET A 261 10.28 31.74 -8.50
N ASP A 262 11.13 32.56 -7.87
CA ASP A 262 10.82 33.96 -7.58
C ASP A 262 10.65 34.78 -8.86
N GLU A 263 11.44 34.47 -9.90
CA GLU A 263 11.44 35.13 -11.21
C GLU A 263 10.40 34.56 -12.19
N SER A 264 9.64 33.55 -11.79
CA SER A 264 8.70 32.85 -12.67
C SER A 264 7.33 33.51 -12.71
N ASP A 265 6.77 33.61 -13.92
CA ASP A 265 5.40 34.05 -14.16
C ASP A 265 4.38 32.98 -13.77
N MET A 266 4.74 31.69 -13.95
CA MET A 266 3.95 30.52 -13.56
C MET A 266 4.84 29.44 -12.94
N ILE A 267 4.32 28.75 -11.92
CA ILE A 267 4.99 27.59 -11.31
C ILE A 267 4.10 26.37 -11.51
N VAL A 268 4.66 25.27 -11.99
CA VAL A 268 3.95 23.99 -12.18
C VAL A 268 4.57 22.90 -11.32
N LEU A 269 3.78 22.36 -10.40
CA LEU A 269 4.20 21.32 -9.46
C LEU A 269 3.94 19.92 -10.05
N TRP A 270 5.03 19.21 -10.36
CA TRP A 270 5.08 17.86 -10.97
C TRP A 270 5.54 16.80 -9.96
N LEU A 271 4.97 16.82 -8.76
CA LEU A 271 5.23 15.82 -7.72
C LEU A 271 4.34 14.59 -7.92
N ASP A 272 4.68 13.45 -7.33
CA ASP A 272 3.83 12.25 -7.44
C ASP A 272 2.41 12.56 -6.89
N ASN A 273 1.36 12.01 -7.50
CA ASN A 273 -0.02 12.43 -7.23
C ASN A 273 -0.67 11.68 -6.04
N ASP A 274 0.04 11.65 -4.91
CA ASP A 274 -0.43 11.09 -3.65
C ASP A 274 -0.43 12.13 -2.50
N PHE A 275 -0.86 11.72 -1.31
CA PHE A 275 -0.88 12.59 -0.11
C PHE A 275 0.49 13.17 0.24
N SER A 276 1.57 12.39 0.04
CA SER A 276 2.94 12.82 0.30
C SER A 276 3.37 13.88 -0.71
N GLY A 277 3.11 13.66 -2.01
CA GLY A 277 3.39 14.65 -3.05
C GLY A 277 2.63 15.95 -2.88
N GLU A 278 1.35 15.91 -2.46
CA GLU A 278 0.60 17.13 -2.09
C GLU A 278 1.21 17.82 -0.87
N ASN A 279 1.65 17.08 0.15
CA ASN A 279 2.37 17.68 1.28
C ASN A 279 3.64 18.41 0.83
N ILE A 280 4.46 17.78 -0.02
CA ILE A 280 5.68 18.40 -0.55
C ILE A 280 5.35 19.63 -1.41
N CYS A 281 4.22 19.65 -2.14
CA CYS A 281 3.76 20.86 -2.83
C CYS A 281 3.62 22.04 -1.85
N PHE A 282 2.96 21.82 -0.71
CA PHE A 282 2.79 22.87 0.30
C PHE A 282 4.06 23.21 1.07
N GLN A 283 5.02 22.27 1.19
CA GLN A 283 6.36 22.59 1.67
C GLN A 283 7.07 23.60 0.74
N ILE A 284 6.99 23.40 -0.57
CA ILE A 284 7.55 24.31 -1.59
C ILE A 284 6.86 25.67 -1.55
N ILE A 285 5.52 25.70 -1.45
CA ILE A 285 4.73 26.94 -1.40
C ILE A 285 5.10 27.78 -0.17
N ARG A 286 5.02 27.18 1.03
CA ARG A 286 5.35 27.86 2.30
C ARG A 286 6.78 28.38 2.31
N MET A 287 7.72 27.62 1.73
CA MET A 287 9.11 28.02 1.57
C MET A 287 9.25 29.27 0.68
N LEU A 288 8.59 29.31 -0.47
CA LEU A 288 8.61 30.45 -1.38
C LEU A 288 8.00 31.71 -0.73
N GLU A 289 6.88 31.54 -0.02
CA GLU A 289 6.23 32.62 0.72
C GLU A 289 7.16 33.22 1.78
N GLN A 290 7.83 32.38 2.58
CA GLN A 290 8.80 32.83 3.57
C GLN A 290 10.00 33.55 2.94
N TYR A 291 10.49 33.06 1.79
CA TYR A 291 11.58 33.69 1.07
C TYR A 291 11.21 35.10 0.58
N ARG A 292 10.04 35.24 -0.06
CA ARG A 292 9.53 36.54 -0.55
C ARG A 292 9.23 37.52 0.59
N PHE A 293 8.70 37.04 1.71
CA PHE A 293 8.49 37.86 2.90
C PHE A 293 9.80 38.48 3.43
N LYS A 294 10.90 37.71 3.44
CA LYS A 294 12.21 38.19 3.91
C LYS A 294 12.88 39.20 2.97
N LYS A 295 12.50 39.27 1.69
CA LYS A 295 13.12 40.14 0.67
C LYS A 295 12.70 41.62 0.76
N ASN A 296 11.70 41.96 1.58
CA ASN A 296 11.32 43.34 1.95
C ASN A 296 11.24 44.35 0.78
N ASP A 297 10.25 44.20 -0.11
CA ASP A 297 9.86 45.26 -1.07
C ASP A 297 8.52 45.91 -0.66
N PRO A 298 8.51 47.16 -0.17
CA PRO A 298 7.30 47.91 0.17
C PRO A 298 6.36 48.22 -1.02
N HIS A 299 6.81 48.06 -2.26
CA HIS A 299 6.04 48.34 -3.47
C HIS A 299 5.44 47.09 -4.15
N SER A 300 5.74 45.88 -3.64
CA SER A 300 5.19 44.64 -4.17
C SER A 300 3.72 44.47 -3.77
N LYS A 301 2.81 45.08 -4.55
CA LYS A 301 1.35 44.95 -4.42
C LYS A 301 0.79 43.55 -4.73
N THR A 302 1.64 42.56 -5.02
CA THR A 302 1.24 41.16 -5.17
C THR A 302 1.49 40.39 -3.87
N ARG A 303 0.71 40.73 -2.84
CA ARG A 303 0.50 39.84 -1.69
C ARG A 303 -0.27 38.61 -2.17
N TYR A 304 0.22 37.42 -1.78
CA TYR A 304 -0.41 36.10 -1.95
C TYR A 304 -0.26 35.45 -3.36
N ILE A 305 0.46 34.33 -3.38
CA ILE A 305 1.00 33.63 -4.57
C ILE A 305 0.18 32.40 -5.05
N PRO A 306 -0.99 31.99 -4.51
CA PRO A 306 -1.61 30.74 -5.00
C PRO A 306 -1.99 30.78 -6.48
N GLU A 307 -2.31 31.97 -7.02
CA GLU A 307 -3.06 32.07 -8.27
C GLU A 307 -2.26 31.65 -9.52
N ASN A 308 -0.92 31.69 -9.46
CA ASN A 308 -0.04 31.29 -10.56
C ASN A 308 0.66 29.94 -10.32
N ILE A 309 0.27 29.21 -9.26
CA ILE A 309 0.81 27.88 -8.95
C ILE A 309 -0.17 26.82 -9.44
N MET A 310 0.24 26.09 -10.46
CA MET A 310 -0.50 24.99 -11.06
C MET A 310 0.00 23.66 -10.50
N ARG A 311 -0.91 22.68 -10.42
CA ARG A 311 -0.61 21.29 -10.05
C ARG A 311 -0.79 20.40 -11.28
N ALA A 312 0.28 19.72 -11.68
CA ALA A 312 0.22 18.71 -12.73
C ALA A 312 -0.20 17.36 -12.13
N LYS A 313 -1.35 16.82 -12.54
CA LYS A 313 -1.81 15.48 -12.14
C LYS A 313 -1.50 14.47 -13.22
N PHE A 314 -0.74 13.44 -12.88
CA PHE A 314 -0.32 12.37 -13.79
C PHE A 314 -0.22 11.05 -13.03
N SER A 315 -0.40 9.95 -13.75
CA SER A 315 -0.37 8.57 -13.25
C SER A 315 0.68 7.70 -13.93
N SER A 316 1.42 8.22 -14.91
CA SER A 316 2.57 7.58 -15.52
C SER A 316 3.52 8.64 -16.06
N LEU A 317 4.80 8.27 -16.22
CA LEU A 317 5.81 9.10 -16.86
C LEU A 317 5.91 8.83 -18.37
N SER A 318 4.80 8.42 -19.00
CA SER A 318 4.76 8.25 -20.45
C SER A 318 4.70 9.59 -21.17
N ARG A 319 5.28 9.63 -22.36
CA ARG A 319 5.22 10.78 -23.27
C ARG A 319 3.80 11.29 -23.43
N ARG A 320 2.87 10.38 -23.75
CA ARG A 320 1.47 10.72 -24.01
C ARG A 320 0.81 11.37 -22.79
N GLU A 321 1.04 10.82 -21.60
CA GLU A 321 0.43 11.35 -20.39
C GLU A 321 1.02 12.69 -19.99
N ILE A 322 2.34 12.84 -20.04
CA ILE A 322 3.01 14.10 -19.72
C ILE A 322 2.52 15.24 -20.63
N PHE A 323 2.45 15.02 -21.95
CA PHE A 323 1.90 16.03 -22.87
C PHE A 323 0.40 16.30 -22.61
N ARG A 324 -0.39 15.24 -22.32
CA ARG A 324 -1.81 15.41 -21.99
C ARG A 324 -1.98 16.27 -20.73
N THR A 325 -1.20 16.02 -19.69
CA THR A 325 -1.23 16.76 -18.42
C THR A 325 -0.73 18.18 -18.61
N PHE A 326 0.40 18.39 -19.31
CA PHE A 326 0.95 19.70 -19.60
C PHE A 326 -0.01 20.59 -20.39
N ASN A 327 -0.69 20.03 -21.39
CA ASN A 327 -1.67 20.77 -22.19
C ASN A 327 -2.99 21.04 -21.45
N ASN A 328 -3.28 20.30 -20.37
CA ASN A 328 -4.52 20.39 -19.59
C ASN A 328 -4.27 20.71 -18.11
N LEU A 329 -3.30 21.57 -17.81
CA LEU A 329 -3.09 22.10 -16.46
C LEU A 329 -4.30 22.94 -16.04
N LYS A 330 -5.17 22.36 -15.20
CA LYS A 330 -6.41 22.99 -14.71
C LYS A 330 -6.61 22.89 -13.19
N THR A 331 -5.66 22.24 -12.51
CA THR A 331 -5.79 21.93 -11.09
C THR A 331 -4.76 22.69 -10.27
N HIS A 332 -5.11 22.96 -9.02
CA HIS A 332 -4.23 23.55 -8.02
C HIS A 332 -3.85 22.51 -6.95
N PRO A 333 -2.76 22.74 -6.21
CA PRO A 333 -2.40 21.90 -5.06
C PRO A 333 -3.53 21.84 -4.05
N ASN A 334 -3.76 20.66 -3.45
CA ASN A 334 -4.85 20.44 -2.50
C ASN A 334 -4.34 20.52 -1.06
N GLU A 335 -4.60 21.64 -0.39
CA GLU A 335 -4.13 21.88 0.97
C GLU A 335 -4.70 20.90 2.00
N ARG A 336 -5.95 20.46 1.80
CA ARG A 336 -6.62 19.51 2.69
C ARG A 336 -5.91 18.16 2.70
N LYS A 337 -5.44 17.70 1.53
CA LYS A 337 -4.60 16.48 1.43
C LYS A 337 -3.25 16.68 2.13
N ALA A 338 -2.63 17.85 1.98
CA ALA A 338 -1.39 18.17 2.69
C ALA A 338 -1.58 18.19 4.23
N TYR A 339 -2.69 18.74 4.72
CA TYR A 339 -3.04 18.74 6.14
C TYR A 339 -3.33 17.34 6.68
N ALA A 340 -4.00 16.48 5.90
CA ALA A 340 -4.21 15.08 6.28
C ALA A 340 -2.87 14.35 6.48
N HIS A 341 -1.90 14.59 5.59
CA HIS A 341 -0.55 14.07 5.74
C HIS A 341 0.20 14.64 6.96
N ASP A 342 0.06 15.95 7.22
CA ASP A 342 0.64 16.59 8.41
C ASP A 342 0.06 16.01 9.71
N LEU A 343 -1.26 15.80 9.76
CA LEU A 343 -1.95 15.20 10.91
C LEU A 343 -1.42 13.80 11.21
N ARG A 344 -1.33 12.94 10.18
CA ARG A 344 -0.71 11.61 10.28
C ARG A 344 0.68 11.70 10.91
N SER A 345 1.51 12.56 10.33
CA SER A 345 2.92 12.65 10.67
C SER A 345 3.13 13.14 12.11
N GLU A 346 2.33 14.11 12.55
CA GLU A 346 2.35 14.62 13.92
C GLU A 346 1.90 13.54 14.92
N VAL A 347 0.79 12.86 14.67
CA VAL A 347 0.28 11.82 15.57
C VAL A 347 1.26 10.65 15.67
N ASP A 348 1.76 10.16 14.53
CA ASP A 348 2.74 9.07 14.48
C ASP A 348 4.05 9.46 15.22
N LEU A 349 4.51 10.71 15.10
CA LEU A 349 5.71 11.21 15.78
C LEU A 349 5.52 11.31 17.31
N ARG A 350 4.44 11.94 17.79
CA ARG A 350 4.19 12.12 19.22
C ARG A 350 4.05 10.77 19.92
N LEU A 351 3.18 9.91 19.39
CA LEU A 351 2.95 8.58 19.98
C LEU A 351 4.17 7.70 19.87
N GLY A 352 4.76 7.64 18.67
CA GLY A 352 5.93 6.83 18.42
C GLY A 352 7.06 7.20 19.37
N ARG A 353 7.35 8.50 19.53
CA ARG A 353 8.44 8.94 20.40
C ARG A 353 8.11 8.74 21.88
N SER A 354 6.94 9.17 22.36
CA SER A 354 6.58 9.09 23.78
C SER A 354 6.56 7.66 24.29
N PHE A 355 5.85 6.76 23.61
CA PHE A 355 5.80 5.35 24.01
C PHE A 355 7.15 4.66 23.80
N THR A 356 7.91 4.96 22.74
CA THR A 356 9.26 4.37 22.57
C THR A 356 10.19 4.75 23.71
N VAL A 357 10.17 6.00 24.15
CA VAL A 357 11.00 6.45 25.28
C VAL A 357 10.55 5.78 26.57
N LEU A 358 9.24 5.74 26.84
CA LEU A 358 8.68 5.02 27.99
C LEU A 358 9.13 3.56 27.99
N LEU A 359 8.78 2.79 26.95
CA LEU A 359 9.08 1.37 26.86
C LEU A 359 10.59 1.10 26.95
N SER A 360 11.40 1.84 26.20
CA SER A 360 12.84 1.62 26.19
C SER A 360 13.47 1.91 27.54
N ASN A 361 13.05 2.96 28.26
CA ASN A 361 13.61 3.26 29.58
C ASN A 361 13.19 2.22 30.61
N GLU A 362 11.90 1.89 30.64
CA GLU A 362 11.32 0.96 31.61
C GLU A 362 11.91 -0.44 31.46
N ILE A 363 11.92 -0.97 30.23
CA ILE A 363 12.46 -2.31 29.96
C ILE A 363 13.97 -2.34 30.23
N ARG A 364 14.70 -1.28 29.83
CA ARG A 364 16.15 -1.22 30.04
C ARG A 364 16.52 -1.22 31.51
N ASN A 365 15.85 -0.37 32.30
CA ASN A 365 16.11 -0.26 33.73
C ASN A 365 15.73 -1.56 34.45
N TYR A 366 14.60 -2.16 34.05
CA TYR A 366 14.09 -3.37 34.66
C TYR A 366 14.95 -4.61 34.36
N LEU A 367 15.28 -4.84 33.08
CA LEU A 367 16.10 -5.99 32.66
C LEU A 367 17.61 -5.76 32.81
N LYS A 368 18.03 -4.53 33.13
CA LYS A 368 19.45 -4.10 33.26
C LYS A 368 20.26 -4.33 31.97
N ILE A 369 19.64 -4.05 30.83
CA ILE A 369 20.24 -4.24 29.50
C ILE A 369 20.85 -2.95 28.93
N GLY A 370 21.68 -3.06 27.89
CA GLY A 370 22.38 -1.93 27.28
C GLY A 370 21.48 -0.89 26.59
N ARG A 371 22.04 0.29 26.31
CA ARG A 371 21.32 1.38 25.60
C ARG A 371 21.06 1.06 24.13
N GLU A 372 21.76 0.06 23.58
CA GLU A 372 21.57 -0.44 22.22
C GLU A 372 20.20 -1.11 22.03
N PHE A 373 19.57 -1.59 23.11
CA PHE A 373 18.25 -2.19 23.05
C PHE A 373 17.16 -1.12 23.03
N ILE A 374 16.51 -0.98 21.89
CA ILE A 374 15.39 -0.06 21.69
C ILE A 374 14.11 -0.87 21.53
N THR A 375 13.11 -0.56 22.36
CA THR A 375 11.75 -1.06 22.21
C THR A 375 10.88 0.08 21.72
N SER A 376 10.51 0.04 20.44
CA SER A 376 9.76 1.11 19.80
C SER A 376 8.28 0.81 19.74
N TYR A 377 7.45 1.81 20.02
CA TYR A 377 6.04 1.75 19.71
C TYR A 377 5.74 2.53 18.44
N GLY A 378 4.74 2.07 17.68
CA GLY A 378 4.20 2.80 16.55
C GLY A 378 2.72 2.47 16.41
N PRO A 379 1.85 3.48 16.23
CA PRO A 379 0.39 3.29 16.24
C PRO A 379 -0.15 2.42 15.11
N CYS A 380 0.64 2.18 14.04
CA CYS A 380 0.32 1.18 13.01
C CYS A 380 1.23 -0.06 13.07
N GLN A 381 2.41 0.05 13.70
CA GLN A 381 3.36 -1.04 13.87
C GLN A 381 2.78 -2.13 14.78
N PHE A 382 2.19 -1.74 15.92
CA PHE A 382 1.63 -2.67 16.89
C PHE A 382 0.40 -3.42 16.36
N PRO A 383 -0.58 -2.76 15.71
CA PRO A 383 -1.66 -3.44 15.00
C PRO A 383 -1.21 -4.39 13.90
N THR A 384 -0.13 -4.07 13.19
CA THR A 384 0.47 -4.99 12.22
C THR A 384 0.99 -6.25 12.91
N PHE A 385 1.68 -6.08 14.04
CA PHE A 385 2.19 -7.19 14.84
C PHE A 385 1.09 -8.01 15.51
N TRP A 386 -0.04 -7.39 15.89
CA TRP A 386 -1.19 -8.07 16.48
C TRP A 386 -1.71 -9.20 15.60
N PHE A 387 -1.81 -9.00 14.28
CA PHE A 387 -2.25 -10.06 13.37
C PHE A 387 -1.33 -11.28 13.40
N VAL A 388 -0.02 -11.06 13.48
CA VAL A 388 0.97 -12.13 13.58
C VAL A 388 0.84 -12.86 14.90
N TYR A 389 0.77 -12.11 16.00
CA TYR A 389 0.62 -12.66 17.34
C TYR A 389 -0.68 -13.48 17.49
N GLN A 390 -1.80 -12.97 16.97
CA GLN A 390 -3.08 -13.67 16.98
C GLN A 390 -3.01 -15.01 16.26
N ARG A 391 -2.39 -15.06 15.07
CA ARG A 391 -2.19 -16.32 14.33
C ARG A 391 -1.29 -17.28 15.11
N TYR A 392 -0.20 -16.78 15.67
CA TYR A 392 0.72 -17.59 16.47
C TYR A 392 0.01 -18.21 17.67
N ARG A 393 -0.72 -17.42 18.47
CA ARG A 393 -1.48 -17.92 19.62
C ARG A 393 -2.52 -18.96 19.23
N SER A 394 -3.25 -18.74 18.13
CA SER A 394 -4.22 -19.75 17.65
C SER A 394 -3.60 -21.10 17.29
N LEU A 395 -2.30 -21.14 16.98
CA LEU A 395 -1.59 -22.39 16.69
C LEU A 395 -1.08 -23.06 17.95
N GLU A 396 -0.59 -22.28 18.91
CA GLU A 396 -0.12 -22.80 20.21
C GLU A 396 -1.29 -23.34 21.04
N ASP A 397 -2.43 -22.65 21.03
CA ASP A 397 -3.60 -23.01 21.84
C ASP A 397 -4.40 -24.17 21.23
N THR A 398 -4.16 -24.54 19.97
CA THR A 398 -4.88 -25.61 19.26
C THR A 398 -3.94 -26.38 18.33
N PRO A 399 -3.07 -27.26 18.89
CA PRO A 399 -2.13 -28.04 18.09
C PRO A 399 -2.84 -29.00 17.14
N ALA A 400 -2.30 -29.15 15.92
CA ALA A 400 -2.84 -30.03 14.89
C ALA A 400 -2.57 -31.50 15.23
N GLU A 401 -3.60 -32.25 15.63
CA GLU A 401 -3.49 -33.70 15.73
C GLU A 401 -3.63 -34.34 14.34
N PRO A 402 -2.68 -35.18 13.90
CA PRO A 402 -2.80 -35.87 12.63
C PRO A 402 -3.97 -36.85 12.63
N TYR A 403 -4.54 -37.08 11.45
CA TYR A 403 -5.48 -38.17 11.19
C TYR A 403 -5.05 -38.95 9.96
N TRP A 404 -5.48 -40.20 9.87
CA TRP A 404 -5.14 -41.11 8.79
C TRP A 404 -6.38 -41.38 7.94
N LEU A 405 -6.23 -41.22 6.63
CA LEU A 405 -7.26 -41.50 5.63
C LEU A 405 -6.84 -42.69 4.78
N PRO A 406 -7.61 -43.78 4.81
CA PRO A 406 -7.54 -44.84 3.82
C PRO A 406 -7.85 -44.31 2.41
N VAL A 407 -7.04 -44.69 1.45
CA VAL A 407 -7.17 -44.34 0.02
C VAL A 407 -7.01 -45.60 -0.82
N ILE A 408 -7.91 -45.77 -1.78
CA ILE A 408 -7.83 -46.82 -2.81
C ILE A 408 -7.40 -46.15 -4.12
N THR A 409 -6.36 -46.66 -4.76
CA THR A 409 -5.94 -46.17 -6.08
C THR A 409 -6.52 -47.10 -7.15
N ILE A 410 -7.30 -46.52 -8.08
CA ILE A 410 -7.90 -47.23 -9.22
C ILE A 410 -7.20 -46.82 -10.53
N GLU A 411 -7.27 -47.69 -11.53
CA GLU A 411 -6.89 -47.40 -12.92
C GLU A 411 -8.14 -47.00 -13.71
N THR A 412 -8.10 -45.82 -14.31
CA THR A 412 -9.12 -45.31 -15.22
C THR A 412 -9.01 -45.97 -16.60
N GLU A 413 -10.05 -45.83 -17.43
CA GLU A 413 -10.04 -46.39 -18.80
C GLU A 413 -8.92 -45.81 -19.68
N ASP A 414 -8.52 -44.57 -19.41
CA ASP A 414 -7.44 -43.88 -20.12
C ASP A 414 -6.03 -44.30 -19.62
N GLY A 415 -5.96 -45.18 -18.60
CA GLY A 415 -4.72 -45.69 -18.01
C GLY A 415 -4.14 -44.81 -16.89
N ASP A 416 -4.82 -43.72 -16.52
CA ASP A 416 -4.43 -42.88 -15.40
C ASP A 416 -4.79 -43.50 -14.05
N GLU A 417 -3.98 -43.24 -13.03
CA GLU A 417 -4.26 -43.63 -11.64
C GLU A 417 -5.05 -42.54 -10.91
N LEU A 418 -6.15 -42.92 -10.26
CA LEU A 418 -7.00 -42.02 -9.48
C LEU A 418 -7.14 -42.50 -8.04
N ASP A 419 -6.99 -41.57 -7.09
CA ASP A 419 -7.13 -41.84 -5.67
C ASP A 419 -8.57 -41.61 -5.19
N LEU A 420 -9.15 -42.64 -4.56
CA LEU A 420 -10.45 -42.61 -3.91
C LEU A 420 -10.27 -42.52 -2.39
N GLU A 421 -10.75 -41.45 -1.77
CA GLU A 421 -10.64 -41.23 -0.32
C GLU A 421 -11.86 -41.79 0.43
N LEU A 422 -11.65 -42.42 1.58
CA LEU A 422 -12.77 -42.84 2.43
C LEU A 422 -13.57 -41.63 2.94
N SER A 423 -14.86 -41.60 2.67
CA SER A 423 -15.78 -40.57 3.14
C SER A 423 -16.30 -40.86 4.55
N GLY A 424 -16.54 -39.82 5.34
CA GLY A 424 -17.23 -39.89 6.64
C GLY A 424 -16.42 -40.46 7.82
N LYS A 425 -15.31 -41.18 7.59
CA LYS A 425 -14.49 -41.75 8.66
C LYS A 425 -13.01 -41.37 8.54
N LYS A 426 -12.45 -40.89 9.65
CA LYS A 426 -11.03 -40.58 9.84
C LYS A 426 -10.49 -41.41 11.00
N PHE A 427 -9.24 -41.85 10.90
CA PHE A 427 -8.61 -42.67 11.93
C PHE A 427 -7.61 -41.85 12.74
N SER A 428 -7.50 -42.12 14.04
CA SER A 428 -6.58 -41.47 14.97
C SER A 428 -5.19 -42.12 15.05
N SER A 429 -5.02 -43.28 14.41
CA SER A 429 -3.75 -44.01 14.36
C SER A 429 -3.51 -44.65 13.00
N GLN A 430 -2.24 -44.89 12.66
CA GLN A 430 -1.88 -45.56 11.41
C GLN A 430 -2.27 -47.04 11.44
N GLU A 431 -2.17 -47.65 12.61
CA GLU A 431 -2.44 -49.05 12.88
C GLU A 431 -3.92 -49.38 12.61
N GLU A 432 -4.84 -48.58 13.14
CA GLU A 432 -6.29 -48.75 12.90
C GLU A 432 -6.64 -48.60 11.41
N ALA A 433 -6.04 -47.61 10.73
CA ALA A 433 -6.23 -47.40 9.30
C ALA A 433 -5.66 -48.57 8.47
N THR A 434 -4.56 -49.16 8.91
CA THR A 434 -3.92 -50.32 8.24
C THR A 434 -4.75 -51.58 8.42
N GLU A 435 -5.24 -51.84 9.63
CA GLU A 435 -6.13 -52.97 9.89
C GLU A 435 -7.42 -52.83 9.08
N PHE A 436 -7.95 -51.62 8.97
CA PHE A 436 -9.11 -51.32 8.13
C PHE A 436 -8.84 -51.62 6.64
N LEU A 437 -7.72 -51.15 6.08
CA LEU A 437 -7.37 -51.42 4.68
C LEU A 437 -7.07 -52.89 4.39
N THR A 438 -6.49 -53.62 5.34
CA THR A 438 -6.17 -55.05 5.18
C THR A 438 -7.45 -55.87 4.96
N LYS A 439 -8.56 -55.48 5.59
CA LYS A 439 -9.88 -56.09 5.37
C LYS A 439 -10.44 -55.84 3.97
N LEU A 440 -9.94 -54.82 3.26
CA LEU A 440 -10.36 -54.43 1.91
C LEU A 440 -9.42 -54.95 0.81
N ALA A 441 -8.25 -55.47 1.17
CA ALA A 441 -7.23 -55.95 0.23
C ALA A 441 -7.71 -56.99 -0.83
N PRO A 442 -8.69 -57.87 -0.56
CA PRO A 442 -9.18 -58.83 -1.56
C PRO A 442 -9.96 -58.20 -2.73
N ILE A 443 -10.19 -56.89 -2.73
CA ILE A 443 -11.01 -56.21 -3.74
C ILE A 443 -10.14 -55.88 -4.95
N GLU A 444 -10.51 -56.44 -6.09
CA GLU A 444 -9.78 -56.23 -7.36
C GLU A 444 -10.44 -55.15 -8.25
N GLU A 445 -11.73 -54.89 -8.06
CA GLU A 445 -12.47 -53.88 -8.83
C GLU A 445 -13.48 -53.12 -7.96
N LEU A 446 -13.79 -51.88 -8.36
CA LEU A 446 -14.78 -51.02 -7.71
C LEU A 446 -15.67 -50.33 -8.75
N GLU A 447 -16.98 -50.40 -8.53
CA GLU A 447 -17.98 -49.74 -9.37
C GLU A 447 -18.24 -48.29 -8.94
N ALA A 448 -18.27 -47.38 -9.91
CA ALA A 448 -18.70 -46.00 -9.69
C ALA A 448 -20.22 -45.92 -9.49
N SER A 449 -20.65 -45.90 -8.22
CA SER A 449 -22.07 -45.90 -7.83
C SER A 449 -22.81 -44.60 -8.20
N SER A 450 -22.13 -43.46 -8.08
CA SER A 450 -22.66 -42.15 -8.44
C SER A 450 -21.57 -41.27 -9.03
N VAL A 451 -21.91 -40.50 -10.06
CA VAL A 451 -21.03 -39.48 -10.64
C VAL A 451 -21.88 -38.24 -10.83
N SER A 452 -21.43 -37.13 -10.25
CA SER A 452 -22.07 -35.83 -10.40
C SER A 452 -21.05 -34.83 -10.93
N THR A 453 -21.46 -34.05 -11.92
CA THR A 453 -20.62 -32.99 -12.48
C THR A 453 -21.23 -31.64 -12.19
N LYS A 454 -20.41 -30.69 -11.76
CA LYS A 454 -20.80 -29.30 -11.52
C LYS A 454 -19.89 -28.38 -12.31
N THR A 455 -20.48 -27.53 -13.15
CA THR A 455 -19.71 -26.47 -13.81
C THR A 455 -19.43 -25.35 -12.81
N GLU A 456 -18.17 -25.01 -12.64
CA GLU A 456 -17.71 -23.92 -11.79
C GLU A 456 -16.94 -22.89 -12.63
N TYR A 457 -17.20 -21.61 -12.36
CA TYR A 457 -16.53 -20.51 -13.05
C TYR A 457 -15.50 -19.90 -12.10
N LEU A 458 -14.24 -19.94 -12.49
CA LEU A 458 -13.18 -19.19 -11.83
C LEU A 458 -13.15 -17.79 -12.41
N GLU A 459 -13.61 -16.83 -11.60
CA GLU A 459 -13.59 -15.42 -11.97
C GLU A 459 -12.18 -14.98 -12.32
N LYS A 460 -12.06 -14.33 -13.47
CA LYS A 460 -10.83 -13.66 -13.89
C LYS A 460 -10.38 -12.63 -12.85
N PRO A 461 -9.07 -12.30 -12.80
CA PRO A 461 -8.59 -11.31 -11.87
C PRO A 461 -9.15 -9.92 -12.16
N LYS A 462 -9.54 -9.20 -11.11
CA LYS A 462 -9.86 -7.77 -11.20
C LYS A 462 -8.61 -6.96 -11.57
N PRO A 463 -8.76 -5.76 -12.16
CA PRO A 463 -7.63 -4.89 -12.42
C PRO A 463 -6.76 -4.69 -11.17
N MET A 464 -5.45 -4.80 -11.35
CA MET A 464 -4.49 -4.88 -10.24
C MET A 464 -4.43 -3.58 -9.44
N ASN A 465 -4.63 -3.66 -8.13
CA ASN A 465 -4.29 -2.59 -7.21
C ASN A 465 -2.97 -2.86 -6.45
N THR A 466 -2.59 -1.97 -5.53
CA THR A 466 -1.34 -2.10 -4.76
C THR A 466 -1.28 -3.38 -3.94
N VAL A 467 -2.39 -3.76 -3.28
CA VAL A 467 -2.47 -4.95 -2.43
C VAL A 467 -2.36 -6.22 -3.27
N ASP A 468 -3.03 -6.23 -4.43
CA ASP A 468 -2.96 -7.34 -5.38
C ASP A 468 -1.51 -7.53 -5.87
N LEU A 469 -0.82 -6.44 -6.27
CA LEU A 469 0.58 -6.48 -6.68
C LEU A 469 1.52 -6.98 -5.57
N LEU A 470 1.38 -6.45 -4.36
CA LEU A 470 2.25 -6.81 -3.23
C LEU A 470 2.05 -8.27 -2.85
N SER A 471 0.80 -8.71 -2.67
CA SER A 471 0.48 -10.06 -2.23
C SER A 471 0.84 -11.12 -3.28
N SER A 472 0.48 -10.92 -4.54
CA SER A 472 0.81 -11.87 -5.62
C SER A 472 2.32 -11.98 -5.86
N ALA A 473 3.08 -10.88 -5.81
CA ALA A 473 4.54 -10.95 -5.91
C ALA A 473 5.21 -11.66 -4.71
N CYS A 474 4.62 -11.55 -3.51
CA CYS A 474 5.06 -12.33 -2.35
C CYS A 474 4.77 -13.82 -2.54
N GLU A 475 3.59 -14.17 -3.06
CA GLU A 475 3.15 -15.56 -3.29
C GLU A 475 3.93 -16.24 -4.42
N GLU A 476 4.20 -15.53 -5.52
CA GLU A 476 4.81 -16.10 -6.72
C GLU A 476 6.35 -16.08 -6.68
N PHE A 477 6.95 -14.99 -6.19
CA PHE A 477 8.40 -14.79 -6.25
C PHE A 477 9.10 -14.84 -4.89
N GLY A 478 8.35 -14.98 -3.79
CA GLY A 478 8.91 -14.89 -2.43
C GLY A 478 9.53 -13.52 -2.11
N PHE A 479 9.18 -12.47 -2.87
CA PHE A 479 9.63 -11.11 -2.60
C PHE A 479 9.03 -10.60 -1.29
N SER A 480 9.73 -9.72 -0.58
CA SER A 480 9.10 -8.96 0.49
C SER A 480 8.25 -7.83 -0.08
N ALA A 481 7.24 -7.38 0.65
CA ALA A 481 6.41 -6.24 0.28
C ALA A 481 7.26 -4.99 0.00
N SER A 482 8.30 -4.75 0.82
CA SER A 482 9.24 -3.64 0.63
C SER A 482 10.04 -3.75 -0.67
N LYS A 483 10.51 -4.94 -1.00
CA LYS A 483 11.25 -5.21 -2.24
C LYS A 483 10.34 -5.02 -3.46
N THR A 484 9.12 -5.57 -3.41
CA THR A 484 8.11 -5.39 -4.46
C THR A 484 7.79 -3.91 -4.68
N ARG A 485 7.55 -3.15 -3.61
CA ARG A 485 7.31 -1.69 -3.69
C ARG A 485 8.47 -0.95 -4.36
N ALA A 486 9.72 -1.28 -3.98
CA ALA A 486 10.90 -0.65 -4.56
C ALA A 486 11.05 -0.97 -6.06
N HIS A 487 10.81 -2.22 -6.46
CA HIS A 487 10.85 -2.63 -7.87
C HIS A 487 9.72 -2.00 -8.68
N ALA A 488 8.50 -1.92 -8.15
CA ALA A 488 7.37 -1.26 -8.80
C ALA A 488 7.63 0.25 -8.98
N GLN A 489 8.14 0.93 -7.95
CA GLN A 489 8.55 2.34 -8.07
C GLN A 489 9.63 2.52 -9.14
N ASN A 490 10.57 1.58 -9.25
CA ASN A 490 11.60 1.59 -10.28
C ASN A 490 11.00 1.48 -11.69
N LEU A 491 10.05 0.57 -11.90
CA LEU A 491 9.31 0.42 -13.16
C LEU A 491 8.53 1.68 -13.53
N TYR A 492 7.83 2.28 -12.56
CA TYR A 492 7.10 3.54 -12.75
C TYR A 492 8.02 4.70 -13.12
N THR A 493 9.16 4.83 -12.42
CA THR A 493 10.14 5.90 -12.68
C THR A 493 10.78 5.76 -14.07
N ARG A 494 10.76 4.55 -14.65
CA ARG A 494 11.17 4.28 -16.04
C ARG A 494 10.04 4.44 -17.07
N GLY A 495 8.82 4.79 -16.63
CA GLY A 495 7.65 4.94 -17.50
C GLY A 495 7.06 3.63 -18.01
N LEU A 496 7.37 2.48 -17.38
CA LEU A 496 6.93 1.16 -17.86
C LEU A 496 5.55 0.74 -17.36
N ILE A 497 5.15 1.23 -16.18
CA ILE A 497 3.87 0.95 -15.56
C ILE A 497 3.23 2.25 -15.05
N SER A 498 1.92 2.21 -14.79
CA SER A 498 1.23 3.28 -14.07
C SER A 498 1.66 3.34 -12.60
N TYR A 499 1.27 4.40 -11.91
CA TYR A 499 1.67 4.66 -10.53
C TYR A 499 1.30 3.49 -9.62
N PRO A 500 2.27 2.88 -8.90
CA PRO A 500 2.06 1.60 -8.24
C PRO A 500 1.44 1.72 -6.84
N ARG A 501 0.94 2.91 -6.47
CA ARG A 501 0.25 3.18 -5.20
C ARG A 501 -1.16 3.68 -5.48
N THR A 502 -2.04 2.72 -5.70
CA THR A 502 -3.44 2.90 -6.08
C THR A 502 -4.29 1.82 -5.39
N HIS A 503 -5.49 2.16 -4.92
CA HIS A 503 -6.50 1.19 -4.50
C HIS A 503 -7.55 0.96 -5.60
N SER A 504 -7.49 1.75 -6.68
CA SER A 504 -8.40 1.68 -7.82
C SER A 504 -8.38 0.33 -8.51
N ARG A 505 -9.58 -0.17 -8.81
CA ARG A 505 -9.83 -1.35 -9.66
C ARG A 505 -10.58 -1.01 -10.94
N ALA A 506 -10.78 0.28 -11.21
CA ALA A 506 -11.52 0.75 -12.38
C ALA A 506 -10.69 1.79 -13.14
N TYR A 507 -10.74 1.73 -14.46
CA TYR A 507 -10.10 2.70 -15.34
C TYR A 507 -11.03 3.90 -15.60
N ALA A 508 -10.45 5.00 -16.08
CA ALA A 508 -11.24 6.13 -16.57
C ALA A 508 -12.06 5.72 -17.80
N TYR A 509 -13.19 6.39 -18.03
CA TYR A 509 -14.06 6.13 -19.18
C TYR A 509 -13.36 6.35 -20.53
N ASP A 510 -12.35 7.22 -20.58
CA ASP A 510 -11.55 7.53 -21.76
C ASP A 510 -10.25 6.70 -21.87
N TYR A 511 -10.05 5.69 -21.02
CA TYR A 511 -8.89 4.81 -21.10
C TYR A 511 -8.92 3.97 -22.38
N GLN A 512 -7.76 3.83 -23.03
CA GLN A 512 -7.63 3.25 -24.37
C GLN A 512 -6.80 1.96 -24.31
N GLU A 513 -7.41 0.88 -23.84
CA GLU A 513 -6.79 -0.45 -23.79
C GLU A 513 -6.34 -0.95 -25.17
N ASP A 514 -7.06 -0.63 -26.25
CA ASP A 514 -6.70 -1.02 -27.62
C ASP A 514 -5.31 -0.55 -28.02
N LYS A 515 -4.90 0.65 -27.54
CA LYS A 515 -3.55 1.18 -27.83
C LYS A 515 -2.47 0.45 -27.04
N VAL A 516 -2.81 -0.04 -25.84
CA VAL A 516 -1.90 -0.89 -25.07
C VAL A 516 -1.75 -2.23 -25.79
N LEU A 517 -2.86 -2.87 -26.20
CA LEU A 517 -2.83 -4.10 -26.99
C LEU A 517 -2.03 -3.93 -28.30
N GLU A 518 -2.27 -2.87 -29.06
CA GLU A 518 -1.51 -2.54 -30.29
C GLU A 518 -0.01 -2.44 -30.03
N MET A 519 0.37 -1.80 -28.92
CA MET A 519 1.76 -1.71 -28.53
C MET A 519 2.35 -3.12 -28.28
N PHE A 520 1.61 -4.01 -27.62
CA PHE A 520 2.04 -5.38 -27.35
C PHE A 520 1.93 -6.34 -28.54
N GLN A 521 1.29 -5.97 -29.66
CA GLN A 521 1.34 -6.76 -30.91
C GLN A 521 2.69 -6.65 -31.65
N LYS A 522 3.57 -5.74 -31.23
CA LYS A 522 4.95 -5.63 -31.75
C LYS A 522 5.78 -6.86 -31.33
N LYS A 523 6.96 -7.07 -31.90
CA LYS A 523 7.82 -8.23 -31.58
C LYS A 523 8.26 -8.25 -30.10
N ASN A 524 7.56 -9.05 -29.28
CA ASN A 524 7.83 -9.33 -27.87
C ASN A 524 7.16 -10.66 -27.47
N GLU A 525 7.39 -11.13 -26.24
CA GLU A 525 6.88 -12.44 -25.76
C GLU A 525 5.36 -12.48 -25.55
N PHE A 526 4.69 -11.33 -25.40
CA PHE A 526 3.25 -11.25 -25.23
C PHE A 526 2.49 -11.01 -26.54
N LYS A 527 3.17 -11.06 -27.70
CA LYS A 527 2.58 -10.75 -28.99
C LYS A 527 1.36 -11.60 -29.31
N GLU A 528 1.46 -12.90 -29.05
CA GLU A 528 0.40 -13.87 -29.36
C GLU A 528 -0.84 -13.57 -28.52
N ILE A 529 -0.68 -13.49 -27.20
CA ILE A 529 -1.74 -13.11 -26.24
C ILE A 529 -2.40 -11.77 -26.62
N ALA A 530 -1.60 -10.74 -26.91
CA ALA A 530 -2.15 -9.44 -27.29
C ALA A 530 -2.90 -9.46 -28.64
N SER A 531 -2.46 -10.30 -29.58
CA SER A 531 -3.13 -10.46 -30.87
C SER A 531 -4.43 -11.22 -30.73
N GLU A 532 -4.43 -12.29 -29.93
CA GLU A 532 -5.59 -13.10 -29.61
C GLU A 532 -6.68 -12.26 -28.95
N LEU A 533 -6.34 -11.56 -27.86
CA LEU A 533 -7.27 -10.67 -27.15
C LEU A 533 -7.85 -9.62 -28.10
N ARG A 534 -7.04 -9.04 -29.00
CA ARG A 534 -7.55 -8.05 -29.97
C ARG A 534 -8.43 -8.64 -31.07
N SER A 535 -8.15 -9.88 -31.48
CA SER A 535 -8.82 -10.54 -32.61
C SER A 535 -10.19 -11.13 -32.26
N HIS A 536 -10.38 -11.54 -31.01
CA HIS A 536 -11.64 -12.14 -30.55
C HIS A 536 -12.62 -11.05 -30.09
N ASN A 537 -13.91 -11.24 -30.40
CA ASN A 537 -15.01 -10.47 -29.79
C ASN A 537 -15.21 -10.76 -28.29
N ASN A 538 -14.33 -11.55 -27.67
CA ASN A 538 -14.42 -12.01 -26.27
C ASN A 538 -13.59 -11.14 -25.30
N ILE A 539 -13.13 -9.94 -25.71
CA ILE A 539 -12.57 -8.96 -24.76
C ILE A 539 -13.64 -8.62 -23.73
N VAL A 540 -13.39 -8.96 -22.48
CA VAL A 540 -14.19 -8.41 -21.40
C VAL A 540 -13.69 -7.00 -21.15
N LYS A 541 -14.54 -6.01 -21.44
CA LYS A 541 -14.21 -4.60 -21.21
C LYS A 541 -13.74 -4.39 -19.77
N LEU A 542 -12.63 -3.66 -19.65
CA LEU A 542 -12.09 -3.28 -18.35
C LEU A 542 -13.14 -2.49 -17.56
N GLN A 543 -13.19 -2.71 -16.25
CA GLN A 543 -14.08 -1.98 -15.36
C GLN A 543 -13.83 -0.46 -15.47
N ARG A 544 -14.90 0.33 -15.58
CA ARG A 544 -14.84 1.80 -15.74
C ARG A 544 -15.38 2.51 -14.50
N GLY A 545 -15.10 3.81 -14.39
CA GLY A 545 -15.62 4.66 -13.32
C GLY A 545 -14.67 4.80 -12.13
N ALA A 546 -13.37 4.99 -12.40
CA ALA A 546 -12.37 5.28 -11.38
C ALA A 546 -12.83 6.44 -10.47
N LYS A 547 -12.99 6.18 -9.16
CA LYS A 547 -13.24 7.21 -8.14
C LYS A 547 -11.94 7.77 -7.55
N GLU A 548 -10.81 7.09 -7.76
CA GLU A 548 -9.51 7.47 -7.22
C GLU A 548 -8.67 8.30 -8.19
N ASP A 549 -7.65 8.97 -7.65
CA ASP A 549 -6.72 9.82 -8.40
C ASP A 549 -5.84 9.07 -9.40
N HIS A 550 -5.72 7.74 -9.26
CA HIS A 550 -4.88 6.87 -10.08
C HIS A 550 -5.67 5.69 -10.68
N PRO A 551 -5.35 5.28 -11.93
CA PRO A 551 -5.89 4.04 -12.50
C PRO A 551 -5.28 2.81 -11.79
N PRO A 552 -5.80 1.60 -12.06
CA PRO A 552 -5.16 0.35 -11.68
C PRO A 552 -3.72 0.25 -12.22
N ILE A 553 -2.91 -0.55 -11.56
CA ILE A 553 -1.53 -0.83 -11.96
C ILE A 553 -1.57 -1.57 -13.29
N SER A 554 -1.02 -0.95 -14.33
CA SER A 554 -1.10 -1.45 -15.71
C SER A 554 0.16 -1.13 -16.49
N PRO A 555 0.48 -1.92 -17.54
CA PRO A 555 1.61 -1.63 -18.39
C PRO A 555 1.37 -0.39 -19.25
N VAL A 556 2.41 0.42 -19.39
CA VAL A 556 2.39 1.69 -20.13
C VAL A 556 3.33 1.64 -21.34
N HIS A 557 4.47 0.97 -21.22
CA HIS A 557 5.46 0.80 -22.30
C HIS A 557 6.10 -0.59 -22.28
N LEU A 558 6.65 -1.03 -23.43
CA LEU A 558 7.34 -2.32 -23.60
C LEU A 558 8.74 -2.33 -22.98
N VAL A 559 9.08 -3.42 -22.29
CA VAL A 559 10.44 -3.65 -21.75
C VAL A 559 11.52 -3.76 -22.81
N SER A 560 11.19 -4.19 -24.05
CA SER A 560 12.17 -4.32 -25.13
C SER A 560 12.89 -3.02 -25.48
N GLN A 561 12.32 -1.86 -25.12
CA GLN A 561 12.92 -0.54 -25.30
C GLN A 561 14.06 -0.26 -24.28
N TYR A 562 14.18 -1.06 -23.23
CA TYR A 562 15.15 -0.86 -22.15
C TYR A 562 16.07 -2.07 -21.97
N ARG A 563 17.13 -2.17 -22.80
CA ARG A 563 18.13 -3.27 -22.77
C ARG A 563 18.71 -3.58 -21.38
N LYS A 564 18.85 -2.57 -20.51
CA LYS A 564 19.37 -2.75 -19.14
C LYS A 564 18.39 -3.49 -18.21
N LEU A 565 17.08 -3.35 -18.43
CA LEU A 565 16.08 -4.01 -17.59
C LEU A 565 16.02 -5.52 -17.84
N LYS A 566 16.24 -5.97 -19.09
CA LYS A 566 16.33 -7.40 -19.42
C LYS A 566 17.46 -8.13 -18.66
N LYS A 567 18.47 -7.40 -18.18
CA LYS A 567 19.56 -7.95 -17.36
C LYS A 567 19.21 -8.09 -15.88
N ASP A 568 18.21 -7.35 -15.40
CA ASP A 568 17.72 -7.41 -14.02
C ASP A 568 16.54 -8.39 -13.94
N THR A 569 16.84 -9.62 -13.56
CA THR A 569 15.86 -10.72 -13.57
C THR A 569 14.70 -10.50 -12.60
N ALA A 570 14.91 -9.82 -11.47
CA ALA A 570 13.86 -9.62 -10.47
C ALA A 570 12.87 -8.53 -10.87
N ILE A 571 13.36 -7.37 -11.32
CA ILE A 571 12.49 -6.29 -11.80
C ILE A 571 11.79 -6.72 -13.10
N SER A 572 12.50 -7.46 -13.97
CA SER A 572 11.91 -8.03 -15.18
C SER A 572 10.76 -8.97 -14.82
N LYS A 573 10.94 -9.94 -13.90
CA LYS A 573 9.86 -10.83 -13.44
C LYS A 573 8.62 -10.06 -12.96
N LEU A 574 8.81 -9.03 -12.14
CA LEU A 574 7.69 -8.22 -11.64
C LEU A 574 6.93 -7.51 -12.77
N TYR A 575 7.65 -7.00 -13.78
CA TYR A 575 6.98 -6.41 -14.95
C TYR A 575 6.18 -7.45 -15.74
N HIS A 576 6.74 -8.65 -15.97
CA HIS A 576 6.01 -9.70 -16.68
C HIS A 576 4.73 -10.07 -15.95
N HIS A 577 4.80 -10.20 -14.62
CA HIS A 577 3.64 -10.43 -13.78
C HIS A 577 2.54 -9.37 -13.95
N ILE A 578 2.91 -8.09 -13.92
CA ILE A 578 1.96 -6.98 -14.12
C ILE A 578 1.32 -7.06 -15.51
N VAL A 579 2.09 -7.39 -16.55
CA VAL A 579 1.58 -7.52 -17.92
C VAL A 579 0.63 -8.72 -18.06
N SER A 580 1.03 -9.90 -17.57
CA SER A 580 0.20 -11.11 -17.59
C SER A 580 -1.10 -10.92 -16.81
N HIS A 581 -1.04 -10.30 -15.63
CA HIS A 581 -2.25 -9.96 -14.86
C HIS A 581 -3.16 -8.98 -15.61
N PHE A 582 -2.59 -7.98 -16.29
CA PHE A 582 -3.37 -7.03 -17.09
C PHE A 582 -4.12 -7.76 -18.23
N PHE A 583 -3.47 -8.68 -18.94
CA PHE A 583 -4.13 -9.48 -19.98
C PHE A 583 -5.15 -10.46 -19.41
N ALA A 584 -4.84 -11.13 -18.31
CA ALA A 584 -5.79 -11.98 -17.59
C ALA A 584 -7.05 -11.20 -17.19
N SER A 585 -6.92 -9.94 -16.78
CA SER A 585 -8.07 -9.08 -16.43
C SER A 585 -8.95 -8.67 -17.62
N MET A 586 -8.47 -8.80 -18.86
CA MET A 586 -9.23 -8.56 -20.09
C MET A 586 -9.74 -9.84 -20.76
N SER A 587 -9.33 -11.00 -20.26
CA SER A 587 -9.78 -12.32 -20.73
C SER A 587 -11.15 -12.67 -20.12
N GLN A 588 -11.64 -13.86 -20.46
CA GLN A 588 -12.84 -14.46 -19.90
C GLN A 588 -12.53 -15.30 -18.67
N ASP A 589 -13.57 -15.62 -17.90
CA ASP A 589 -13.47 -16.52 -16.75
C ASP A 589 -13.04 -17.92 -17.20
N CYS A 590 -12.30 -18.63 -16.36
CA CYS A 590 -11.99 -20.04 -16.61
C CYS A 590 -13.20 -20.89 -16.24
N THR A 591 -13.59 -21.82 -17.10
CA THR A 591 -14.69 -22.76 -16.84
C THR A 591 -14.10 -24.11 -16.47
N LEU A 592 -14.35 -24.52 -15.23
CA LEU A 592 -14.02 -25.84 -14.71
C LEU A 592 -15.26 -26.73 -14.68
N GLN A 593 -15.07 -28.02 -14.89
CA GLN A 593 -16.06 -29.04 -14.60
C GLN A 593 -15.56 -29.88 -13.42
N THR A 594 -16.14 -29.67 -12.25
CA THR A 594 -15.84 -30.44 -11.04
C THR A 594 -16.62 -31.75 -11.09
N VAL A 595 -15.91 -32.86 -11.12
CA VAL A 595 -16.45 -34.22 -11.08
C VAL A 595 -16.35 -34.71 -9.64
N ASN A 596 -17.48 -35.06 -9.03
CA ASN A 596 -17.53 -35.78 -7.76
C ASN A 596 -18.07 -37.18 -8.04
N SER A 597 -17.25 -38.18 -7.75
CA SER A 597 -17.54 -39.59 -7.98
C SER A 597 -17.55 -40.34 -6.66
N GLU A 598 -18.56 -41.19 -6.45
CA GLU A 598 -18.70 -42.04 -5.28
C GLU A 598 -18.65 -43.50 -5.69
N PHE A 599 -17.83 -44.27 -4.97
CA PHE A 599 -17.66 -45.70 -5.12
C PHE A 599 -18.13 -46.37 -3.84
N ARG A 600 -19.19 -47.18 -3.94
CA ARG A 600 -19.78 -47.85 -2.78
C ARG A 600 -19.26 -49.27 -2.68
N LEU A 601 -18.85 -49.61 -1.47
CA LEU A 601 -18.46 -50.95 -1.10
C LEU A 601 -19.17 -51.31 0.21
N SER A 602 -20.27 -52.05 0.09
CA SER A 602 -21.17 -52.31 1.21
C SER A 602 -21.64 -50.99 1.85
N GLU A 603 -21.34 -50.75 3.13
CA GLU A 603 -21.67 -49.49 3.82
C GLU A 603 -20.57 -48.42 3.72
N LEU A 604 -19.44 -48.75 3.09
CA LEU A 604 -18.33 -47.82 2.92
C LEU A 604 -18.49 -47.03 1.62
N THR A 605 -18.20 -45.73 1.68
CA THR A 605 -18.21 -44.86 0.50
C THR A 605 -16.83 -44.25 0.32
N PHE A 606 -16.24 -44.47 -0.84
CA PHE A 606 -15.02 -43.82 -1.28
C PHE A 606 -15.36 -42.73 -2.29
N VAL A 607 -14.65 -41.60 -2.24
CA VAL A 607 -14.92 -40.44 -3.07
C VAL A 607 -13.67 -40.01 -3.82
N ALA A 608 -13.83 -39.68 -5.09
CA ALA A 608 -12.83 -38.93 -5.84
C ALA A 608 -13.48 -37.67 -6.40
N ASN A 609 -12.87 -36.54 -6.04
CA ASN A 609 -13.24 -35.23 -6.53
C ASN A 609 -12.07 -34.70 -7.35
N PHE A 610 -12.32 -34.17 -8.54
CA PHE A 610 -11.31 -33.51 -9.37
C PHE A 610 -12.00 -32.55 -10.34
N SER A 611 -11.22 -31.68 -10.99
CA SER A 611 -11.75 -30.69 -11.93
C SER A 611 -11.12 -30.86 -13.31
N ASN A 612 -11.92 -30.83 -14.37
CA ASN A 612 -11.42 -30.73 -15.74
C ASN A 612 -11.49 -29.27 -16.21
N ILE A 613 -10.47 -28.79 -16.93
CA ILE A 613 -10.51 -27.46 -17.56
C ILE A 613 -11.30 -27.56 -18.86
N MET A 614 -12.49 -26.97 -18.91
CA MET A 614 -13.32 -26.94 -20.12
C MET A 614 -12.94 -25.77 -21.03
N ILE A 615 -12.73 -24.60 -20.41
CA ILE A 615 -12.31 -23.37 -21.07
C ILE A 615 -11.22 -22.75 -20.19
N GLY A 616 -9.99 -22.64 -20.69
CA GLY A 616 -8.86 -22.13 -19.91
C GLY A 616 -9.00 -20.65 -19.57
N GLY A 617 -9.56 -19.85 -20.47
CA GLY A 617 -9.86 -18.44 -20.23
C GLY A 617 -8.61 -17.68 -19.76
N TYR A 618 -8.72 -16.88 -18.70
CA TYR A 618 -7.57 -16.11 -18.20
C TYR A 618 -6.36 -16.97 -17.76
N LEU A 619 -6.55 -18.25 -17.42
CA LEU A 619 -5.46 -19.15 -17.02
C LEU A 619 -4.51 -19.47 -18.18
N GLU A 620 -4.93 -19.30 -19.43
CA GLU A 620 -4.05 -19.46 -20.60
C GLU A 620 -2.99 -18.36 -20.69
N HIS A 621 -3.22 -17.23 -20.01
CA HIS A 621 -2.31 -16.08 -19.99
C HIS A 621 -1.41 -16.05 -18.73
N LEU A 622 -1.62 -17.01 -17.82
CA LEU A 622 -0.83 -17.18 -16.61
C LEU A 622 -0.11 -18.53 -16.64
N PRO A 623 1.07 -18.67 -16.02
CA PRO A 623 1.69 -19.98 -15.92
C PRO A 623 0.80 -20.93 -15.10
N LEU A 624 0.31 -22.01 -15.72
CA LEU A 624 -0.40 -23.07 -15.01
C LEU A 624 0.61 -23.91 -14.21
N THR A 625 1.02 -23.39 -13.06
CA THR A 625 2.01 -24.05 -12.21
C THR A 625 1.45 -25.37 -11.65
N GLU A 626 2.32 -26.35 -11.37
CA GLU A 626 1.92 -27.59 -10.66
C GLU A 626 1.17 -27.29 -9.36
N LYS A 627 1.57 -26.22 -8.66
CA LYS A 627 0.89 -25.76 -7.45
C LYS A 627 -0.56 -25.38 -7.73
N LEU A 628 -0.81 -24.62 -8.79
CA LEU A 628 -2.16 -24.22 -9.17
C LEU A 628 -3.00 -25.41 -9.63
N MET A 629 -2.41 -26.34 -10.40
CA MET A 629 -3.09 -27.59 -10.79
C MET A 629 -3.50 -28.40 -9.55
N ARG A 630 -2.62 -28.54 -8.55
CA ARG A 630 -2.96 -29.23 -7.30
C ARG A 630 -4.02 -28.50 -6.47
N ILE A 631 -3.96 -27.17 -6.39
CA ILE A 631 -4.93 -26.36 -5.63
C ILE A 631 -6.33 -26.47 -6.24
N LEU A 632 -6.41 -26.42 -7.58
CA LEU A 632 -7.67 -26.57 -8.33
C LEU A 632 -8.06 -28.05 -8.53
N ASN A 633 -7.20 -28.96 -8.07
CA ASN A 633 -7.34 -30.40 -8.22
C ASN A 633 -7.63 -30.82 -9.67
N ILE A 634 -6.86 -30.27 -10.61
CA ILE A 634 -7.01 -30.54 -12.04
C ILE A 634 -6.59 -31.97 -12.36
N SER A 635 -7.45 -32.71 -13.04
CA SER A 635 -7.17 -34.04 -13.59
C SER A 635 -7.79 -34.16 -14.99
N GLU A 636 -7.24 -35.04 -15.83
CA GLU A 636 -7.82 -35.40 -17.13
C GLU A 636 -8.65 -36.70 -17.07
N ALA A 637 -8.66 -37.36 -15.90
CA ALA A 637 -9.38 -38.60 -15.66
C ALA A 637 -10.87 -38.51 -16.03
N ARG A 638 -11.42 -39.63 -16.51
CA ARG A 638 -12.83 -39.78 -16.85
C ARG A 638 -13.44 -40.93 -16.07
N ILE A 639 -14.54 -40.63 -15.36
CA ILE A 639 -15.29 -41.59 -14.57
C ILE A 639 -16.75 -41.58 -15.02
N GLU A 640 -17.28 -42.76 -15.33
CA GLU A 640 -18.68 -42.95 -15.73
C GLU A 640 -19.41 -43.81 -14.71
N ARG A 641 -20.66 -43.46 -14.45
CA ARG A 641 -21.50 -44.18 -13.49
C ARG A 641 -21.80 -45.60 -14.00
N GLY A 642 -21.63 -46.59 -13.14
CA GLY A 642 -21.87 -48.00 -13.44
C GLY A 642 -20.67 -48.74 -14.03
N ASN A 643 -19.57 -48.03 -14.34
CA ASN A 643 -18.34 -48.68 -14.81
C ASN A 643 -17.56 -49.22 -13.61
N SER A 644 -16.94 -50.39 -13.81
CA SER A 644 -16.07 -51.06 -12.85
C SER A 644 -14.62 -50.71 -13.17
N TYR A 645 -13.87 -50.28 -12.16
CA TYR A 645 -12.48 -49.83 -12.29
C TYR A 645 -11.54 -50.73 -11.51
N LYS A 646 -10.41 -51.08 -12.12
CA LYS A 646 -9.41 -51.98 -11.52
C LYS A 646 -8.69 -51.30 -10.37
N VAL A 647 -8.60 -51.98 -9.23
CA VAL A 647 -7.81 -51.54 -8.08
C VAL A 647 -6.33 -51.82 -8.32
N LYS A 648 -5.50 -50.78 -8.24
CA LYS A 648 -4.03 -50.87 -8.36
C LYS A 648 -3.35 -51.02 -7.01
N GLY A 649 -3.94 -50.43 -5.97
CA GLY A 649 -3.35 -50.50 -4.64
C GLY A 649 -4.14 -49.74 -3.58
N PHE A 650 -3.65 -49.90 -2.35
CA PHE A 650 -4.19 -49.26 -1.16
C PHE A 650 -3.08 -48.46 -0.50
N LYS A 651 -3.41 -47.25 -0.03
CA LYS A 651 -2.48 -46.41 0.71
C LYS A 651 -3.17 -45.68 1.83
N ILE A 652 -2.37 -45.25 2.80
CA ILE A 652 -2.85 -44.45 3.92
C ILE A 652 -2.23 -43.08 3.79
N GLN A 653 -3.06 -42.06 3.66
CA GLN A 653 -2.61 -40.68 3.70
C GLN A 653 -2.69 -40.16 5.14
N ARG A 654 -1.53 -39.85 5.72
CA ARG A 654 -1.47 -39.07 6.95
C ARG A 654 -1.74 -37.61 6.62
N ARG A 655 -2.83 -37.06 7.15
CA ARG A 655 -3.22 -35.66 7.01
C ARG A 655 -3.19 -34.97 8.36
N PHE A 656 -3.13 -33.65 8.30
CA PHE A 656 -3.40 -32.79 9.43
C PHE A 656 -4.73 -32.08 9.15
N PRO A 657 -5.50 -31.72 10.18
CA PRO A 657 -6.53 -30.70 10.05
C PRO A 657 -5.91 -29.48 9.37
N ALA A 658 -6.72 -28.66 8.70
CA ALA A 658 -6.23 -27.42 8.13
C ALA A 658 -5.82 -26.43 9.24
N THR A 659 -4.75 -26.73 9.97
CA THR A 659 -4.13 -25.81 10.91
C THR A 659 -3.40 -24.76 10.09
N LYS A 660 -3.84 -23.52 10.28
CA LYS A 660 -3.31 -22.37 9.55
C LYS A 660 -1.84 -22.25 9.89
N GLU A 661 -0.95 -22.39 8.92
CA GLU A 661 0.47 -22.10 9.13
C GLU A 661 0.68 -20.70 9.74
N LEU A 662 1.90 -20.45 10.22
CA LEU A 662 2.33 -19.10 10.61
C LEU A 662 1.91 -18.08 9.54
N LEU A 663 1.50 -16.89 10.00
CA LEU A 663 0.91 -15.89 9.10
C LEU A 663 1.90 -15.54 8.00
N SER A 664 1.49 -15.69 6.75
CA SER A 664 2.32 -15.33 5.61
C SER A 664 2.28 -13.82 5.33
N GLU A 665 3.34 -13.29 4.70
CA GLU A 665 3.39 -11.90 4.23
C GLU A 665 2.19 -11.49 3.35
N PRO A 666 1.74 -12.26 2.34
CA PRO A 666 0.53 -11.94 1.59
C PRO A 666 -0.75 -11.93 2.43
N GLU A 667 -0.91 -12.87 3.37
CA GLU A 667 -2.07 -12.85 4.29
C GLU A 667 -2.05 -11.63 5.21
N LEU A 668 -0.88 -11.22 5.70
CA LEU A 668 -0.74 -10.03 6.53
C LEU A 668 -1.12 -8.76 5.76
N ILE A 669 -0.65 -8.62 4.50
CA ILE A 669 -1.04 -7.50 3.62
C ILE A 669 -2.57 -7.48 3.46
N LYS A 670 -3.18 -8.63 3.15
CA LYS A 670 -4.64 -8.75 2.97
C LYS A 670 -5.41 -8.42 4.26
N LYS A 671 -4.90 -8.84 5.43
CA LYS A 671 -5.47 -8.48 6.75
C LYS A 671 -5.37 -6.99 7.03
N MET A 672 -4.22 -6.35 6.81
CA MET A 672 -4.06 -4.92 7.00
C MET A 672 -5.02 -4.10 6.12
N GLU A 673 -5.17 -4.47 4.85
CA GLU A 673 -6.15 -3.85 3.95
C GLU A 673 -7.59 -4.06 4.43
N LYS A 674 -7.96 -5.30 4.81
CA LYS A 674 -9.30 -5.62 5.31
C LYS A 674 -9.67 -4.76 6.53
N HIS A 675 -8.73 -4.53 7.43
CA HIS A 675 -8.93 -3.71 8.62
C HIS A 675 -8.64 -2.21 8.39
N ARG A 676 -8.39 -1.81 7.14
CA ARG A 676 -8.12 -0.41 6.74
C ARG A 676 -7.01 0.27 7.56
N ILE A 677 -5.90 -0.44 7.80
CA ILE A 677 -4.69 0.12 8.42
C ILE A 677 -3.50 0.08 7.45
N GLY A 678 -2.62 1.06 7.54
CA GLY A 678 -1.47 1.17 6.63
C GLY A 678 -1.87 1.62 5.23
N THR A 679 -2.97 2.38 5.07
CA THR A 679 -3.43 2.84 3.75
C THR A 679 -2.42 3.77 3.09
N ASP A 680 -2.67 4.12 1.82
CA ASP A 680 -1.83 5.00 1.00
C ASP A 680 -0.44 4.40 0.72
N GLY A 681 -0.37 3.09 0.50
CA GLY A 681 0.86 2.38 0.13
C GLY A 681 1.89 2.28 1.27
N THR A 682 1.45 2.35 2.52
CA THR A 682 2.31 2.31 3.71
C THR A 682 2.41 0.93 4.36
N ILE A 683 1.57 -0.05 3.98
CA ILE A 683 1.66 -1.46 4.41
C ILE A 683 3.11 -1.99 4.39
N PRO A 684 3.89 -1.90 3.29
CA PRO A 684 5.26 -2.44 3.25
C PRO A 684 6.18 -1.84 4.32
N SER A 685 6.04 -0.54 4.58
CA SER A 685 6.84 0.16 5.59
C SER A 685 6.55 -0.37 6.98
N HIS A 686 5.27 -0.56 7.35
CA HIS A 686 4.91 -1.06 8.67
C HIS A 686 5.34 -2.51 8.90
N ILE A 687 5.16 -3.39 7.92
CA ILE A 687 5.68 -4.77 7.98
C ILE A 687 7.19 -4.78 8.19
N ASN A 688 7.93 -3.96 7.44
CA ASN A 688 9.39 -3.88 7.56
C ASN A 688 9.84 -3.39 8.95
N ILE A 689 9.13 -2.43 9.54
CA ILE A 689 9.43 -1.93 10.89
C ILE A 689 9.25 -3.03 11.93
N VAL A 690 8.17 -3.82 11.87
CA VAL A 690 7.93 -4.93 12.82
C VAL A 690 9.08 -5.96 12.78
N ILE A 691 9.56 -6.28 11.58
CA ILE A 691 10.73 -7.18 11.39
C ILE A 691 11.99 -6.53 11.98
N LYS A 692 12.31 -5.30 11.57
CA LYS A 692 13.54 -4.60 11.98
C LYS A 692 13.66 -4.37 13.47
N ARG A 693 12.53 -4.21 14.17
CA ARG A 693 12.49 -4.01 15.63
C ARG A 693 12.62 -5.31 16.43
N GLY A 694 12.71 -6.44 15.73
CA GLY A 694 12.88 -7.75 16.34
C GLY A 694 11.63 -8.23 17.06
N TYR A 695 10.44 -7.84 16.61
CA TYR A 695 9.18 -8.38 17.17
C TYR A 695 8.77 -9.67 16.50
N VAL A 696 9.22 -9.86 15.26
CA VAL A 696 9.02 -11.07 14.47
C VAL A 696 10.31 -11.45 13.77
N THR A 697 10.52 -12.74 13.60
CA THR A 697 11.47 -13.31 12.66
C THR A 697 10.72 -13.84 11.44
N ILE A 698 11.46 -14.02 10.34
CA ILE A 698 10.91 -14.57 9.09
C ILE A 698 11.37 -16.00 8.94
N GLU A 699 10.41 -16.91 8.86
CA GLU A 699 10.63 -18.29 8.46
C GLU A 699 10.19 -18.45 6.99
N LYS A 700 11.00 -19.11 6.17
CA LYS A 700 10.62 -19.45 4.80
C LYS A 700 9.90 -20.78 4.82
N GLY A 701 8.64 -20.81 4.38
CA GLY A 701 7.96 -22.09 4.21
C GLY A 701 8.47 -22.85 2.98
N LYS A 702 8.00 -24.08 2.83
CA LYS A 702 8.42 -25.01 1.75
C LYS A 702 8.11 -24.46 0.36
N ASP A 703 7.11 -23.60 0.24
CA ASP A 703 6.70 -22.89 -0.96
C ASP A 703 7.53 -21.63 -1.26
N GLY A 704 8.54 -21.32 -0.44
CA GLY A 704 9.36 -20.11 -0.56
C GLY A 704 8.70 -18.83 -0.03
N VAL A 705 7.44 -18.91 0.43
CA VAL A 705 6.71 -17.76 0.97
C VAL A 705 7.17 -17.45 2.38
N ARG A 706 7.34 -16.16 2.66
CA ARG A 706 7.78 -15.63 3.96
C ARG A 706 6.63 -15.70 4.96
N ARG A 707 6.88 -16.31 6.12
CA ARG A 707 5.94 -16.41 7.25
C ARG A 707 6.55 -15.77 8.49
N PHE A 708 5.70 -15.16 9.31
CA PHE A 708 6.14 -14.43 10.51
C PHE A 708 6.00 -15.29 11.76
N LYS A 709 7.07 -15.34 12.55
CA LYS A 709 7.07 -15.93 13.89
C LYS A 709 7.38 -14.85 14.92
N PRO A 710 6.53 -14.63 15.94
CA PRO A 710 6.86 -13.73 17.04
C PRO A 710 8.16 -14.15 17.75
N THR A 711 9.01 -13.17 18.07
CA THR A 711 10.14 -13.38 18.99
C THR A 711 9.67 -13.43 20.42
N LYS A 712 10.52 -13.84 21.36
CA LYS A 712 10.22 -13.84 22.79
C LYS A 712 9.94 -12.43 23.31
N LYS A 713 10.76 -11.45 22.89
CA LYS A 713 10.51 -10.02 23.08
C LYS A 713 9.14 -9.60 22.54
N GLY A 714 8.80 -10.02 21.32
CA GLY A 714 7.51 -9.72 20.70
C GLY A 714 6.33 -10.27 21.50
N ILE A 715 6.40 -11.54 21.93
CA ILE A 715 5.35 -12.20 22.71
C ILE A 715 5.12 -11.46 24.03
N ALA A 716 6.19 -11.16 24.77
CA ALA A 716 6.09 -10.43 26.04
C ALA A 716 5.44 -9.05 25.88
N LEU A 717 5.81 -8.31 24.82
CA LEU A 717 5.18 -7.03 24.49
C LEU A 717 3.71 -7.20 24.12
N ALA A 718 3.37 -8.18 23.29
CA ALA A 718 1.99 -8.44 22.88
C ALA A 718 1.09 -8.75 24.08
N GLU A 719 1.54 -9.59 25.00
CA GLU A 719 0.82 -9.92 26.23
C GLU A 719 0.66 -8.73 27.15
N GLY A 720 1.73 -7.96 27.36
CA GLY A 720 1.69 -6.76 28.19
C GLY A 720 0.71 -5.72 27.63
N PHE A 721 0.77 -5.45 26.32
CA PHE A 721 -0.16 -4.51 25.68
C PHE A 721 -1.61 -5.01 25.71
N LYS A 722 -1.86 -6.30 25.51
CA LYS A 722 -3.21 -6.89 25.58
C LYS A 722 -3.85 -6.69 26.97
N GLU A 723 -3.05 -6.78 28.02
CA GLU A 723 -3.51 -6.61 29.41
C GLU A 723 -3.64 -5.12 29.80
N LEU A 724 -2.74 -4.26 29.32
CA LEU A 724 -2.72 -2.82 29.65
C LEU A 724 -3.77 -2.00 28.90
N ASP A 725 -3.74 -2.08 27.57
CA ASP A 725 -4.64 -1.36 26.67
C ASP A 725 -4.68 -2.09 25.32
N LYS A 726 -5.66 -3.00 25.22
CA LYS A 726 -5.92 -3.80 24.02
C LYS A 726 -6.10 -2.93 22.76
N ASP A 727 -6.63 -1.73 22.88
CA ASP A 727 -6.89 -0.86 21.73
C ASP A 727 -5.62 -0.27 21.13
N LEU A 728 -4.53 -0.13 21.91
CA LEU A 728 -3.22 0.28 21.41
C LEU A 728 -2.53 -0.84 20.62
N PHE A 729 -2.98 -2.09 20.81
CA PHE A 729 -2.46 -3.25 20.10
C PHE A 729 -3.34 -3.65 18.92
N GLU A 730 -4.66 -3.51 19.03
CA GLU A 730 -5.61 -3.86 17.99
C GLU A 730 -5.75 -2.80 16.89
N PRO A 731 -6.20 -3.17 15.68
CA PRO A 731 -6.30 -2.23 14.56
C PRO A 731 -7.36 -1.14 14.74
N THR A 732 -8.26 -1.23 15.72
CA THR A 732 -9.45 -0.37 15.86
C THR A 732 -9.12 1.12 15.98
N VAL A 733 -8.27 1.50 16.95
CA VAL A 733 -7.89 2.91 17.14
C VAL A 733 -7.11 3.42 15.93
N ARG A 734 -6.25 2.59 15.34
CA ARG A 734 -5.52 2.97 14.13
C ARG A 734 -6.46 3.22 12.96
N ARG A 735 -7.42 2.32 12.70
CA ARG A 735 -8.45 2.46 11.66
C ARG A 735 -9.23 3.75 11.85
N TYR A 736 -9.59 4.11 13.08
CA TYR A 736 -10.29 5.35 13.38
C TYR A 736 -9.46 6.60 13.00
N ILE A 737 -8.16 6.61 13.30
CA ILE A 737 -7.27 7.71 12.88
C ILE A 737 -7.14 7.77 11.36
N GLU A 738 -7.03 6.61 10.72
CA GLU A 738 -7.02 6.49 9.26
C GLU A 738 -8.38 6.81 8.62
N TYR A 739 -9.43 6.96 9.42
CA TYR A 739 -10.71 7.49 8.96
C TYR A 739 -10.75 9.01 9.11
N GLN A 740 -10.34 9.54 10.28
CA GLN A 740 -10.34 10.97 10.56
C GLN A 740 -9.47 11.77 9.59
N TRP A 741 -8.27 11.27 9.24
CA TRP A 741 -7.41 11.98 8.29
C TRP A 741 -8.01 12.06 6.86
N LYS A 742 -8.89 11.12 6.49
CA LYS A 742 -9.57 11.04 5.19
C LYS A 742 -10.75 12.01 5.22
N LYS A 743 -11.42 12.17 6.36
CA LYS A 743 -12.36 13.27 6.58
C LYS A 743 -11.68 14.63 6.42
N VAL A 744 -10.47 14.83 6.96
CA VAL A 744 -9.69 16.06 6.74
C VAL A 744 -9.36 16.26 5.26
N ALA A 745 -8.87 15.23 4.58
CA ALA A 745 -8.57 15.27 3.15
C ALA A 745 -9.79 15.65 2.28
N LYS A 746 -10.96 15.09 2.62
CA LYS A 746 -12.24 15.40 1.99
C LYS A 746 -12.78 16.76 2.44
N GLY A 747 -12.24 17.39 3.49
CA GLY A 747 -12.76 18.64 4.06
C GLY A 747 -14.09 18.49 4.81
N ARG A 748 -14.38 17.28 5.29
CA ARG A 748 -15.54 16.98 6.16
C ARG A 748 -15.29 17.34 7.63
N THR A 749 -14.02 17.37 8.03
CA THR A 749 -13.57 17.79 9.37
C THR A 749 -12.42 18.78 9.24
N ALA A 750 -12.36 19.77 10.13
CA ALA A 750 -11.25 20.71 10.20
C ALA A 750 -9.99 20.03 10.77
N PHE A 751 -8.82 20.37 10.23
CA PHE A 751 -7.52 19.85 10.71
C PHE A 751 -7.32 20.04 12.21
N ALA A 752 -7.65 21.23 12.74
CA ALA A 752 -7.45 21.57 14.15
C ALA A 752 -8.27 20.68 15.10
N SER A 753 -9.55 20.46 14.78
CA SER A 753 -10.44 19.61 15.58
C SER A 753 -10.01 18.14 15.50
N ALA A 754 -9.77 17.61 14.30
CA ALA A 754 -9.29 16.23 14.15
C ALA A 754 -7.96 15.97 14.89
N ARG A 755 -7.08 16.98 14.92
CA ARG A 755 -5.84 16.96 15.68
C ARG A 755 -6.10 16.93 17.19
N GLU A 756 -6.93 17.83 17.69
CA GLU A 756 -7.25 17.92 19.11
C GLU A 756 -7.88 16.63 19.63
N ASP A 757 -8.86 16.09 18.91
CA ASP A 757 -9.53 14.82 19.25
C ASP A 757 -8.54 13.65 19.32
N ALA A 758 -7.67 13.53 18.31
CA ALA A 758 -6.66 12.48 18.29
C ALA A 758 -5.67 12.62 19.45
N LEU A 759 -5.19 13.84 19.74
CA LEU A 759 -4.23 14.06 20.81
C LEU A 759 -4.84 13.83 22.19
N ALA A 760 -6.09 14.27 22.42
CA ALA A 760 -6.80 14.06 23.67
C ALA A 760 -6.96 12.56 23.97
N MET A 761 -7.45 11.80 22.99
CA MET A 761 -7.62 10.34 23.12
C MET A 761 -6.33 9.63 23.52
N PHE A 762 -5.23 9.93 22.82
CA PHE A 762 -3.97 9.26 23.11
C PHE A 762 -3.26 9.74 24.36
N LYS A 763 -3.49 11.00 24.76
CA LYS A 763 -3.01 11.51 26.04
C LYS A 763 -3.56 10.66 27.18
N THR A 764 -4.88 10.44 27.21
CA THR A 764 -5.52 9.58 28.21
C THR A 764 -5.00 8.14 28.17
N LYS A 765 -4.80 7.56 26.98
CA LYS A 765 -4.23 6.22 26.85
C LYS A 765 -2.79 6.15 27.35
N LEU A 766 -1.96 7.15 27.06
CA LEU A 766 -0.57 7.22 27.54
C LEU A 766 -0.51 7.35 29.07
N GLU A 767 -1.34 8.21 29.67
CA GLU A 767 -1.43 8.38 31.13
C GLU A 767 -1.81 7.07 31.82
N LYS A 768 -2.85 6.38 31.31
CA LYS A 768 -3.25 5.05 31.81
C LYS A 768 -2.12 4.04 31.67
N PHE A 769 -1.44 4.02 30.53
CA PHE A 769 -0.35 3.07 30.27
C PHE A 769 0.84 3.29 31.21
N ILE A 770 1.21 4.55 31.47
CA ILE A 770 2.27 4.90 32.45
C ILE A 770 1.87 4.41 33.85
N GLY A 771 0.62 4.64 34.26
CA GLY A 771 0.13 4.27 35.59
C GLY A 771 0.07 2.77 35.88
N SER A 772 0.26 1.91 34.88
CA SER A 772 0.19 0.44 35.04
C SER A 772 1.38 -0.29 34.42
N ILE A 773 2.46 0.41 34.07
CA ILE A 773 3.59 -0.13 33.31
C ILE A 773 4.26 -1.38 33.92
N GLU A 774 4.13 -1.58 35.24
CA GLU A 774 4.62 -2.77 35.96
C GLU A 774 4.05 -4.09 35.40
N VAL A 775 2.83 -4.08 34.83
CA VAL A 775 2.25 -5.26 34.17
C VAL A 775 3.15 -5.71 33.01
N LEU A 776 3.65 -4.77 32.21
CA LEU A 776 4.56 -5.08 31.11
C LEU A 776 5.89 -5.62 31.64
N GLN A 777 6.44 -5.03 32.70
CA GLN A 777 7.69 -5.49 33.31
C GLN A 777 7.58 -6.96 33.74
N LYS A 778 6.47 -7.35 34.37
CA LYS A 778 6.18 -8.75 34.75
C LYS A 778 6.12 -9.69 33.56
N LYS A 779 5.51 -9.29 32.43
CA LYS A 779 5.51 -10.12 31.20
C LYS A 779 6.89 -10.25 30.59
N MET A 780 7.69 -9.19 30.64
CA MET A 780 9.08 -9.21 30.15
C MET A 780 9.97 -10.14 30.98
N ASP A 781 9.73 -10.24 32.28
CA ASP A 781 10.47 -11.16 33.16
C ASP A 781 10.30 -12.64 32.77
N LEU A 782 9.12 -13.04 32.29
CA LEU A 782 8.85 -14.42 31.86
C LEU A 782 9.80 -14.90 30.76
N TYR A 783 10.38 -13.96 29.99
CA TYR A 783 11.26 -14.24 28.86
C TYR A 783 12.62 -13.53 29.01
N LYS A 784 13.01 -13.18 30.24
CA LYS A 784 14.18 -12.36 30.51
C LYS A 784 15.47 -12.93 29.92
N GLU A 785 15.72 -14.22 30.12
CA GLU A 785 16.94 -14.89 29.65
C GLU A 785 17.04 -14.82 28.12
N ASP A 786 15.95 -15.19 27.41
CA ASP A 786 15.86 -15.10 25.95
C ASP A 786 16.11 -13.66 25.47
N ILE A 787 15.46 -12.68 26.11
CA ILE A 787 15.56 -11.26 25.72
C ILE A 787 16.99 -10.73 25.95
N VAL A 788 17.63 -11.07 27.07
CA VAL A 788 19.02 -10.65 27.36
C VAL A 788 19.99 -11.26 26.36
N GLN A 789 19.83 -12.55 26.04
CA GLN A 789 20.65 -13.21 25.02
C GLN A 789 20.48 -12.55 23.64
N GLU A 790 19.24 -12.27 23.21
CA GLU A 790 18.96 -11.53 21.98
C GLU A 790 19.65 -10.15 21.99
N CYS A 791 19.70 -9.46 23.14
CA CYS A 791 20.41 -8.19 23.27
C CYS A 791 21.92 -8.34 23.06
N GLU A 792 22.54 -9.33 23.69
CA GLU A 792 23.98 -9.57 23.60
C GLU A 792 24.41 -9.87 22.16
N GLU A 793 23.67 -10.73 21.47
CA GLU A 793 23.90 -11.04 20.06
C GLU A 793 23.77 -9.80 19.16
N LEU A 794 22.80 -8.92 19.44
CA LEU A 794 22.62 -7.68 18.70
C LEU A 794 23.80 -6.73 18.92
N VAL A 795 24.30 -6.62 20.15
CA VAL A 795 25.47 -5.79 20.47
C VAL A 795 26.71 -6.32 19.75
N GLU A 796 26.93 -7.63 19.75
CA GLU A 796 28.04 -8.26 19.05
C GLU A 796 27.98 -7.98 17.54
N LYS A 797 26.82 -8.20 16.90
CA LYS A 797 26.60 -7.89 15.47
C LYS A 797 26.87 -6.43 15.14
N GLN A 798 26.45 -5.49 16.01
CA GLN A 798 26.73 -4.07 15.84
C GLN A 798 28.23 -3.75 15.98
N GLN A 799 28.93 -4.39 16.92
CA GLN A 799 30.37 -4.20 17.09
C GLN A 799 31.16 -4.74 15.89
N GLU A 800 30.87 -5.97 15.44
CA GLU A 800 31.48 -6.56 14.24
C GLU A 800 31.29 -5.66 13.02
N ALA A 801 30.08 -5.15 12.84
CA ALA A 801 29.78 -4.26 11.75
C ALA A 801 30.55 -2.93 11.80
N ARG A 802 30.61 -2.30 12.98
CA ARG A 802 31.41 -1.07 13.19
C ARG A 802 32.88 -1.33 12.86
N GLN A 803 33.42 -2.48 13.27
CA GLN A 803 34.79 -2.90 12.92
C GLN A 803 34.96 -3.07 11.40
N GLY A 804 33.98 -3.68 10.72
CA GLY A 804 33.97 -3.82 9.26
C GLY A 804 33.95 -2.48 8.53
N ILE A 805 33.15 -1.52 9.00
CA ILE A 805 33.11 -0.14 8.47
C ILE A 805 34.44 0.56 8.69
N GLN A 806 35.01 0.47 9.89
CA GLN A 806 36.31 1.08 10.20
C GLN A 806 37.45 0.47 9.37
N ALA A 807 37.44 -0.85 9.18
CA ALA A 807 38.41 -1.55 8.33
C ALA A 807 38.31 -1.08 6.87
N SER A 808 37.09 -0.94 6.35
CA SER A 808 36.83 -0.41 5.01
C SER A 808 37.33 1.04 4.86
N GLN A 809 37.01 1.91 5.83
CA GLN A 809 37.46 3.30 5.82
C GLN A 809 39.00 3.43 5.88
N ARG A 810 39.69 2.54 6.62
CA ARG A 810 41.16 2.49 6.65
C ARG A 810 41.77 2.05 5.31
N LEU A 811 41.14 1.11 4.61
CA LEU A 811 41.57 0.67 3.27
C LEU A 811 41.41 1.79 2.22
N VAL A 812 40.28 2.50 2.26
CA VAL A 812 40.03 3.66 1.38
C VAL A 812 40.98 4.83 1.70
N GLY A 813 41.30 5.04 2.98
CA GLY A 813 42.19 6.12 3.43
C GLY A 813 43.69 5.89 3.17
N ARG A 814 44.14 4.65 3.01
CA ARG A 814 45.56 4.31 2.76
C ARG A 814 45.98 4.33 1.29
N GLY A 815 45.08 4.66 0.36
CA GLY A 815 45.43 4.77 -1.06
C GLY A 815 45.96 3.49 -1.69
N LEU A 816 45.69 2.32 -1.09
CA LEU A 816 46.11 1.03 -1.64
C LEU A 816 45.32 0.76 -2.92
N SER A 817 46.00 0.85 -4.06
CA SER A 817 45.55 0.25 -5.31
C SER A 817 45.39 -1.25 -5.10
N PHE A 818 44.18 -1.78 -5.23
CA PHE A 818 44.00 -3.22 -5.38
C PHE A 818 44.88 -3.68 -6.55
N GLY A 819 45.76 -4.64 -6.27
CA GLY A 819 46.79 -5.10 -7.20
C GLY A 819 46.21 -5.47 -8.56
N HIS A 820 46.95 -5.07 -9.61
CA HIS A 820 46.74 -5.50 -10.99
C HIS A 820 46.60 -7.02 -11.05
N ASN A 821 45.38 -7.50 -11.35
CA ASN A 821 45.08 -8.73 -12.10
C ASN A 821 43.56 -9.00 -12.22
N GLY A 822 42.69 -8.05 -11.84
CA GLY A 822 41.28 -8.03 -12.23
C GLY A 822 40.98 -6.77 -13.05
N SER A 823 40.13 -6.89 -14.07
CA SER A 823 39.71 -5.79 -14.95
C SER A 823 39.41 -4.51 -14.17
N ASN A 824 39.92 -3.36 -14.65
CA ASN A 824 39.84 -2.03 -14.02
C ASN A 824 38.43 -1.61 -13.52
N ASP A 825 37.36 -2.24 -14.01
CA ASP A 825 36.00 -1.99 -13.54
C ASP A 825 35.70 -2.52 -12.12
N GLU A 826 36.28 -3.66 -11.69
CA GLU A 826 35.95 -4.27 -10.39
C GLU A 826 36.58 -3.53 -9.20
N SER A 827 37.83 -3.07 -9.34
CA SER A 827 38.56 -2.29 -8.31
C SER A 827 37.92 -0.91 -8.09
N ASN A 828 37.50 -0.26 -9.18
CA ASN A 828 36.74 0.99 -9.11
C ASN A 828 35.34 0.79 -8.51
N TYR A 829 34.67 -0.34 -8.79
CA TYR A 829 33.36 -0.67 -8.20
C TYR A 829 33.44 -0.83 -6.68
N LEU A 830 34.42 -1.58 -6.16
CA LEU A 830 34.62 -1.77 -4.72
C LEU A 830 34.98 -0.45 -4.02
N ARG A 831 35.78 0.39 -4.68
CA ARG A 831 36.12 1.73 -4.18
C ARG A 831 34.89 2.64 -4.13
N ASP A 832 34.01 2.60 -5.13
CA ASP A 832 32.74 3.35 -5.14
C ASP A 832 31.72 2.79 -4.14
N MET A 833 31.74 1.47 -3.87
CA MET A 833 30.86 0.79 -2.91
C MET A 833 31.07 1.21 -1.45
N PHE A 834 32.30 1.63 -1.11
CA PHE A 834 32.70 2.05 0.24
C PHE A 834 33.03 3.56 0.33
N ASN A 835 32.81 4.31 -0.76
CA ASN A 835 33.00 5.76 -0.77
C ASN A 835 31.68 6.45 -0.39
N PRO A 836 31.57 7.12 0.77
CA PRO A 836 30.35 7.80 1.20
C PRO A 836 29.95 9.00 0.31
N SER A 837 30.68 9.23 -0.80
CA SER A 837 30.65 10.46 -1.60
C SER A 837 29.81 10.36 -2.87
N GLN A 838 29.42 9.17 -3.32
CA GLN A 838 28.58 8.97 -4.50
C GLN A 838 27.17 8.53 -4.08
N GLU A 839 26.15 9.17 -4.63
CA GLU A 839 24.76 8.73 -4.51
C GLU A 839 24.61 7.34 -5.15
N VAL A 840 24.58 6.29 -4.34
CA VAL A 840 24.30 4.92 -4.80
C VAL A 840 22.79 4.65 -4.80
N GLU A 841 22.00 5.52 -5.45
CA GLU A 841 20.58 5.22 -5.73
C GLU A 841 20.46 4.41 -7.03
N GLY A 842 20.65 3.10 -6.88
CA GLY A 842 20.40 2.11 -7.94
C GLY A 842 21.49 1.08 -8.20
N LYS A 843 22.63 1.12 -7.48
CA LYS A 843 23.64 0.03 -7.55
C LYS A 843 23.66 -0.89 -6.31
N THR A 844 22.91 -0.59 -5.25
CA THR A 844 22.77 -1.50 -4.09
C THR A 844 22.04 -2.80 -4.45
N SER A 845 21.22 -2.81 -5.49
CA SER A 845 20.63 -4.03 -6.06
C SER A 845 21.52 -4.73 -7.11
N GLU A 846 22.63 -4.11 -7.52
CA GLU A 846 23.57 -4.64 -8.52
C GLU A 846 24.81 -5.29 -7.90
N VAL A 847 24.79 -5.60 -6.59
CA VAL A 847 25.81 -6.48 -6.03
C VAL A 847 25.50 -7.91 -6.49
N SER A 848 25.95 -8.23 -7.71
CA SER A 848 26.01 -9.59 -8.20
C SER A 848 26.62 -10.47 -7.10
N SER A 849 26.03 -11.62 -6.82
CA SER A 849 26.58 -12.60 -5.86
C SER A 849 28.06 -12.86 -6.09
N LYS A 850 28.54 -12.71 -7.34
CA LYS A 850 29.95 -12.81 -7.75
C LYS A 850 30.91 -11.80 -7.08
N VAL A 851 30.46 -10.63 -6.63
CA VAL A 851 31.31 -9.59 -5.99
C VAL A 851 31.34 -9.76 -4.46
N LEU A 852 30.23 -10.17 -3.84
CA LEU A 852 30.14 -10.43 -2.39
C LEU A 852 31.06 -11.56 -1.91
N HIS A 853 31.27 -12.59 -2.74
CA HIS A 853 32.20 -13.68 -2.42
C HIS A 853 33.68 -13.28 -2.47
N LYS A 854 34.02 -12.13 -3.10
CA LYS A 854 35.40 -11.61 -3.18
C LYS A 854 35.77 -10.70 -2.00
N LEU A 855 34.81 -10.30 -1.17
CA LEU A 855 35.05 -9.52 0.04
C LEU A 855 35.54 -10.42 1.17
N THR A 856 36.44 -9.91 2.02
CA THR A 856 36.72 -10.60 3.29
C THR A 856 35.44 -10.67 4.13
N PRO A 857 35.25 -11.71 4.96
CA PRO A 857 34.04 -11.85 5.79
C PRO A 857 33.69 -10.59 6.58
N ASN A 858 34.70 -9.90 7.11
CA ASN A 858 34.55 -8.66 7.89
C ASN A 858 34.06 -7.47 7.03
N LEU A 859 34.53 -7.33 5.79
CA LEU A 859 34.09 -6.27 4.87
C LEU A 859 32.66 -6.52 4.35
N ARG A 860 32.34 -7.79 4.10
CA ARG A 860 31.01 -8.22 3.70
C ARG A 860 29.98 -7.92 4.78
N ARG A 861 30.26 -8.30 6.04
CA ARG A 861 29.38 -7.98 7.19
C ARG A 861 29.25 -6.47 7.43
N GLY A 862 30.34 -5.71 7.28
CA GLY A 862 30.30 -4.25 7.36
C GLY A 862 29.42 -3.58 6.30
N TYR A 863 29.42 -4.12 5.07
CA TYR A 863 28.53 -3.66 3.99
C TYR A 863 27.07 -4.06 4.22
N GLU A 864 26.83 -5.30 4.63
CA GLU A 864 25.50 -5.80 4.99
C GLU A 864 24.89 -4.99 6.16
N TYR A 865 25.72 -4.54 7.11
CA TYR A 865 25.28 -3.65 8.18
C TYR A 865 25.10 -2.19 7.76
N LEU A 866 25.91 -1.65 6.84
CA LEU A 866 25.64 -0.31 6.28
C LEU A 866 24.30 -0.28 5.53
N LEU A 867 24.00 -1.33 4.78
CA LEU A 867 22.67 -1.52 4.18
C LEU A 867 21.58 -1.62 5.26
N TYR A 868 21.87 -2.30 6.37
CA TYR A 868 20.97 -2.40 7.53
C TYR A 868 20.75 -1.05 8.24
N GLU A 869 21.79 -0.21 8.40
CA GLU A 869 21.68 1.12 9.01
C GLU A 869 21.00 2.16 8.09
N GLU A 870 21.29 2.17 6.79
CA GLU A 870 20.57 3.02 5.83
C GLU A 870 19.07 2.69 5.82
N GLU A 871 18.74 1.43 6.04
CA GLU A 871 17.38 0.95 6.16
C GLU A 871 16.73 1.21 7.54
N ILE A 872 17.49 1.37 8.62
CA ILE A 872 17.00 1.80 9.94
C ILE A 872 16.76 3.32 10.00
N GLN A 873 17.44 4.08 9.13
CA GLN A 873 17.33 5.54 9.08
C GLN A 873 16.22 6.08 8.16
N ILE A 874 15.54 5.20 7.40
CA ILE A 874 14.29 5.44 6.68
C ILE A 874 13.13 4.89 7.50
#